data_AF-A0A811VI41-F1
#
_entry.id   AF-A0A811VI41-F1
#
_cell.length_a   1.000
_cell.length_b   1.000
_cell.length_c   1.000
_cell.angle_alpha   90.00
_cell.angle_beta   90.00
_cell.angle_gamma   90.00
#
_symmetry.space_group_name_H-M   'P 1'
#
loop_
_entity.id
_entity.type
_entity.pdbx_description
1 polymer ?
#
loop_
_entity_poly.entity_id
_entity_poly.type
_entity_poly.pdbx_seq_one_letter_code
_entity_poly.pdbx_strand_id
1 'polypeptide(L)'
;MRIVVNALMYAIPSIFNVLLVCLVFWLIFSIMGVQFFGGKFFKCLDDDGELLPVTEVNDKDDCIKQNYTWINSKITFDHVGMGYLALLQVATFEGWMEVMADAVDARGVDLQPQREANLYAYIYFVIFIVCGSFFTLNLFIGVIIDNFNMLKKKYEGGVLEMFLTESQKHYYTAMKKLGRKKPQKVIKRPINHFLAMFYDLSNSRRFEIAIFVLIFLNMLTMGIEHYNQPHSVFFILEVSNAFFTTVFGLEAIVKIIGLRYHYFTVPWNVFDFLLVLASIFGILMEDIMIDLPISPTLLRVVRVFRIGRILRLIKAAKGIRKLLFALVVSLPALFNIGALLGLITFIYAILGMSLFGHVKLQGALDDMVNFQTFGRSMQLLFRLMTSAGWNDVLESLMIQPPDCDPFFNKQTNGDCGHPLLAITYFTSFIIISYMIVINMYIAIILENFNQAHQEEEIGIVEDDLEMFYIRWSKYDPHATQFIHFGQLSDFIASLDPPLGISKPNTVALVSFNLPISRGNKIHCLDILHALVKHVLGHVEETDNFKQLQEQMDVKFKKQFPTRKELEIVSSTRIWKRQEKAAKTIQNAWREYQRMKKEKERSNSGDSMTQTSSPGGWQSKLSALNFFHLQVSRRGTQCSSRASSRKSSRASDASDLSELAGPWLNLPLMLVSGADDVVKDIKQQSEELGKRY
;
A
#
# COMPACT_ATOMS: atom_id res chain seq x y z
N MET A 1 20.47 -5.33 9.29
CA MET A 1 20.95 -6.73 9.11
C MET A 1 20.80 -7.60 10.35
N ARG A 2 21.34 -7.26 11.54
CA ARG A 2 21.24 -8.11 12.76
C ARG A 2 19.82 -8.59 13.09
N ILE A 3 18.82 -7.72 12.94
CA ILE A 3 17.41 -8.06 13.17
C ILE A 3 16.93 -9.14 12.19
N VAL A 4 17.26 -9.02 10.89
CA VAL A 4 16.89 -9.99 9.86
C VAL A 4 17.53 -11.36 10.12
N VAL A 5 18.83 -11.38 10.43
CA VAL A 5 19.54 -12.64 10.75
C VAL A 5 18.96 -13.29 12.00
N ASN A 6 18.72 -12.52 13.06
CA ASN A 6 18.11 -13.04 14.28
C ASN A 6 16.69 -13.56 14.02
N ALA A 7 15.90 -12.89 13.17
CA ALA A 7 14.56 -13.32 12.80
C ALA A 7 14.58 -14.66 12.07
N LEU A 8 15.48 -14.82 11.09
CA LEU A 8 15.68 -16.09 10.40
C LEU A 8 16.12 -17.18 11.36
N MET A 9 17.14 -16.93 12.19
CA MET A 9 17.63 -17.90 13.18
C MET A 9 16.53 -18.35 14.16
N TYR A 10 15.62 -17.44 14.51
CA TYR A 10 14.48 -17.76 15.37
C TYR A 10 13.41 -18.59 14.64
N ALA A 11 13.24 -18.42 13.33
CA ALA A 11 12.31 -19.19 12.52
C ALA A 11 12.82 -20.60 12.15
N ILE A 12 14.15 -20.83 12.16
CA ILE A 12 14.77 -22.12 11.79
C ILE A 12 14.14 -23.34 12.48
N PRO A 13 13.90 -23.36 13.81
CA PRO A 13 13.31 -24.53 14.46
C PRO A 13 11.89 -24.86 13.95
N SER A 14 11.05 -23.85 13.77
CA SER A 14 9.71 -24.05 13.23
C SER A 14 9.74 -24.48 11.76
N ILE A 15 10.66 -23.90 10.98
CA ILE A 15 10.90 -24.28 9.59
C ILE A 15 11.37 -25.74 9.51
N PHE A 16 12.24 -26.17 10.41
CA PHE A 16 12.71 -27.56 10.47
C PHE A 16 11.56 -28.53 10.76
N ASN A 17 10.62 -28.16 11.64
CA ASN A 17 9.42 -28.98 11.87
C ASN A 17 8.56 -29.10 10.60
N VAL A 18 8.35 -27.99 9.87
CA VAL A 18 7.62 -28.02 8.59
C VAL A 18 8.36 -28.87 7.56
N LEU A 19 9.67 -28.69 7.43
CA LEU A 19 10.51 -29.47 6.52
C LEU A 19 10.40 -30.97 6.84
N LEU A 20 10.41 -31.36 8.11
CA LEU A 20 10.26 -32.76 8.52
C LEU A 20 8.89 -33.32 8.11
N VAL A 21 7.81 -32.56 8.33
CA VAL A 21 6.46 -32.96 7.87
C VAL A 21 6.42 -33.11 6.35
N CYS A 22 7.01 -32.17 5.61
CA CYS A 22 7.10 -32.23 4.15
C CYS A 22 7.91 -33.43 3.68
N LEU A 23 9.06 -33.73 4.29
CA LEU A 23 9.89 -34.88 3.96
C LEU A 23 9.14 -36.19 4.21
N VAL A 24 8.46 -36.33 5.35
CA VAL A 24 7.64 -37.53 5.63
C VAL A 24 6.53 -37.70 4.59
N PHE A 25 5.88 -36.60 4.21
CA PHE A 25 4.84 -36.64 3.18
C PHE A 25 5.40 -37.01 1.80
N TRP A 26 6.51 -36.38 1.39
CA TRP A 26 7.20 -36.65 0.12
C TRP A 26 7.78 -38.06 0.08
N LEU A 27 8.15 -38.64 1.22
CA LEU A 27 8.59 -40.04 1.30
C LEU A 27 7.53 -41.00 0.79
N ILE A 28 6.26 -40.79 1.13
CA ILE A 28 5.14 -41.63 0.69
C ILE A 28 5.04 -41.59 -0.84
N PHE A 29 5.09 -40.39 -1.42
CA PHE A 29 5.05 -40.22 -2.88
C PHE A 29 6.28 -40.77 -3.57
N SER A 30 7.47 -40.62 -2.97
CA SER A 30 8.72 -41.16 -3.51
C SER A 30 8.70 -42.69 -3.53
N ILE A 31 8.27 -43.33 -2.43
CA ILE A 31 8.11 -44.80 -2.38
C ILE A 31 7.07 -45.27 -3.41
N MET A 32 5.92 -44.59 -3.49
CA MET A 32 4.89 -44.91 -4.49
C MET A 32 5.40 -44.74 -5.93
N GLY A 33 6.17 -43.67 -6.19
CA GLY A 33 6.79 -43.40 -7.48
C GLY A 33 7.80 -44.50 -7.87
N VAL A 34 8.61 -44.96 -6.92
CA VAL A 34 9.53 -46.09 -7.14
C VAL A 34 8.77 -47.36 -7.51
N GLN A 35 7.64 -47.64 -6.85
CA GLN A 35 6.80 -48.81 -7.18
C GLN A 35 6.15 -48.70 -8.56
N PHE A 36 5.74 -47.49 -8.96
CA PHE A 36 5.06 -47.29 -10.25
C PHE A 36 6.02 -47.18 -11.43
N PHE A 37 7.19 -46.56 -11.24
CA PHE A 37 8.06 -46.12 -12.34
C PHE A 37 9.49 -46.64 -12.25
N GLY A 38 9.89 -47.32 -11.16
CA GLY A 38 11.25 -47.84 -10.98
C GLY A 38 11.66 -48.77 -12.13
N GLY A 39 12.79 -48.48 -12.77
CA GLY A 39 13.32 -49.24 -13.90
C GLY A 39 12.59 -49.05 -15.24
N LYS A 40 11.64 -48.11 -15.35
CA LYS A 40 10.81 -47.93 -16.57
C LYS A 40 11.19 -46.73 -17.44
N PHE A 41 12.13 -45.89 -17.00
CA PHE A 41 12.54 -44.67 -17.72
C PHE A 41 13.68 -44.91 -18.73
N PHE A 42 14.00 -46.17 -19.01
CA PHE A 42 14.99 -46.51 -20.00
C PHE A 42 14.42 -46.38 -21.42
N LYS A 43 15.29 -45.99 -22.34
CA LYS A 43 14.96 -45.81 -23.75
C LYS A 43 16.13 -46.18 -24.66
N CYS A 44 15.82 -46.72 -25.82
CA CYS A 44 16.76 -46.98 -26.90
C CYS A 44 16.91 -45.72 -27.76
N LEU A 45 18.16 -45.27 -27.94
CA LEU A 45 18.52 -44.17 -28.83
C LEU A 45 19.35 -44.66 -30.00
N ASP A 46 19.19 -44.00 -31.15
CA ASP A 46 20.06 -44.18 -32.30
C ASP A 46 21.45 -43.52 -32.11
N ASP A 47 22.31 -43.60 -33.13
CA ASP A 47 23.66 -43.02 -33.11
C ASP A 47 23.64 -41.47 -33.05
N ASP A 48 22.54 -40.84 -33.46
CA ASP A 48 22.34 -39.39 -33.44
C ASP A 48 21.71 -38.91 -32.10
N GLY A 49 21.29 -39.83 -31.23
CA GLY A 49 20.70 -39.57 -29.92
C GLY A 49 19.18 -39.39 -29.93
N GLU A 50 18.50 -39.79 -31.01
CA GLU A 50 17.05 -39.69 -31.17
C GLU A 50 16.33 -40.97 -30.71
N LEU A 51 15.09 -40.82 -30.23
CA LEU A 51 14.29 -41.93 -29.71
C LEU A 51 13.76 -42.80 -30.85
N LEU A 52 14.11 -44.09 -30.84
CA LEU A 52 13.61 -45.04 -31.83
C LEU A 52 12.14 -45.41 -31.61
N PRO A 53 11.32 -45.53 -32.68
CA PRO A 53 9.92 -45.90 -32.57
C PRO A 53 9.76 -47.37 -32.15
N VAL A 54 8.69 -47.65 -31.40
CA VAL A 54 8.36 -49.01 -30.89
C VAL A 54 8.19 -50.05 -32.02
N THR A 55 7.90 -49.61 -33.24
CA THR A 55 7.80 -50.48 -34.42
C THR A 55 9.14 -51.06 -34.86
N GLU A 56 10.26 -50.41 -34.54
CA GLU A 56 11.62 -50.85 -34.91
C GLU A 56 12.32 -51.57 -33.75
N VAL A 57 12.14 -51.07 -32.52
CA VAL A 57 12.69 -51.64 -31.30
C VAL A 57 11.59 -51.68 -30.24
N ASN A 58 11.18 -52.88 -29.82
CA ASN A 58 10.12 -53.03 -28.81
C ASN A 58 10.66 -53.22 -27.38
N ASP A 59 11.86 -53.80 -27.23
CA ASP A 59 12.48 -54.07 -25.94
C ASP A 59 14.00 -53.82 -25.96
N LYS A 60 14.62 -53.93 -24.79
CA LYS A 60 16.06 -53.76 -24.59
C LYS A 60 16.90 -54.76 -25.39
N ASP A 61 16.47 -56.01 -25.49
CA ASP A 61 17.24 -57.04 -26.20
C ASP A 61 17.31 -56.73 -27.69
N ASP A 62 16.22 -56.23 -28.27
CA ASP A 62 16.17 -55.78 -29.66
C ASP A 62 17.04 -54.54 -29.90
N CYS A 63 17.09 -53.60 -28.95
CA CYS A 63 17.99 -52.45 -28.99
C CYS A 63 19.46 -52.88 -29.09
N ILE A 64 19.87 -53.81 -28.20
CA ILE A 64 21.25 -54.28 -28.11
C ILE A 64 21.61 -55.15 -29.33
N LYS A 65 20.69 -55.98 -29.84
CA LYS A 65 20.90 -56.78 -31.08
C LYS A 65 21.18 -55.89 -32.29
N GLN A 66 20.54 -54.73 -32.37
CA GLN A 66 20.71 -53.76 -33.45
C GLN A 66 21.90 -52.80 -33.23
N ASN A 67 22.67 -53.00 -32.16
CA ASN A 67 23.86 -52.21 -31.80
C ASN A 67 23.56 -50.74 -31.45
N TYR A 68 22.34 -50.47 -30.96
CA TYR A 68 21.93 -49.16 -30.44
C TYR A 68 22.21 -49.03 -28.93
N THR A 69 22.04 -47.81 -28.40
CA THR A 69 22.34 -47.51 -27.00
C THR A 69 21.07 -47.51 -26.13
N TRP A 70 21.06 -48.35 -25.09
CA TRP A 70 19.97 -48.40 -24.10
C TRP A 70 20.35 -47.56 -22.89
N ILE A 71 19.80 -46.35 -22.79
CA ILE A 71 20.15 -45.39 -21.75
C ILE A 71 18.99 -45.13 -20.80
N ASN A 72 19.29 -44.75 -19.56
CA ASN A 72 18.30 -44.30 -18.61
C ASN A 72 18.15 -42.77 -18.69
N SER A 73 16.97 -42.24 -18.37
CA SER A 73 16.84 -40.81 -18.09
C SER A 73 17.71 -40.40 -16.90
N LYS A 74 18.14 -39.14 -16.85
CA LYS A 74 19.04 -38.63 -15.80
C LYS A 74 18.34 -38.47 -14.44
N ILE A 75 17.05 -38.14 -14.47
CA ILE A 75 16.19 -38.00 -13.29
C ILE A 75 15.15 -39.12 -13.34
N THR A 76 15.17 -40.01 -12.33
CA THR A 76 14.36 -41.24 -12.33
C THR A 76 13.73 -41.53 -10.98
N PHE A 77 12.89 -42.58 -10.95
CA PHE A 77 12.31 -43.16 -9.74
C PHE A 77 12.93 -44.53 -9.40
N ASP A 78 14.19 -44.79 -9.76
CA ASP A 78 14.80 -46.11 -9.50
C ASP A 78 15.02 -46.38 -8.01
N HIS A 79 15.26 -45.32 -7.24
CA HIS A 79 15.32 -45.40 -5.79
C HIS A 79 14.79 -44.11 -5.15
N VAL A 80 14.46 -44.21 -3.86
CA VAL A 80 13.81 -43.12 -3.09
C VAL A 80 14.58 -41.79 -3.19
N GLY A 81 15.91 -41.83 -3.15
CA GLY A 81 16.76 -40.63 -3.30
C GLY A 81 16.56 -39.86 -4.63
N MET A 82 16.60 -40.54 -5.78
CA MET A 82 16.32 -39.90 -7.08
C MET A 82 14.84 -39.52 -7.20
N GLY A 83 13.95 -40.32 -6.61
CA GLY A 83 12.53 -39.97 -6.49
C GLY A 83 12.31 -38.64 -5.74
N TYR A 84 13.08 -38.36 -4.68
CA TYR A 84 13.03 -37.05 -4.02
C TYR A 84 13.47 -35.89 -4.93
N LEU A 85 14.51 -36.11 -5.73
CA LEU A 85 14.99 -35.11 -6.69
C LEU A 85 13.97 -34.86 -7.80
N ALA A 86 13.36 -35.92 -8.33
CA ALA A 86 12.27 -35.84 -9.31
C ALA A 86 11.05 -35.11 -8.75
N LEU A 87 10.64 -35.44 -7.52
CA LEU A 87 9.54 -34.74 -6.84
C LEU A 87 9.87 -33.28 -6.53
N LEU A 88 11.14 -32.95 -6.27
CA LEU A 88 11.57 -31.56 -6.10
C LEU A 88 11.46 -30.76 -7.41
N GLN A 89 11.84 -31.34 -8.55
CA GLN A 89 11.63 -30.74 -9.88
C GLN A 89 10.13 -30.49 -10.15
N VAL A 90 9.29 -31.48 -9.87
CA VAL A 90 7.82 -31.32 -9.99
C VAL A 90 7.27 -30.27 -9.02
N ALA A 91 7.74 -30.23 -7.77
CA ALA A 91 7.27 -29.27 -6.78
C ALA A 91 7.66 -27.81 -7.08
N THR A 92 8.82 -27.62 -7.71
CA THR A 92 9.32 -26.30 -8.15
C THR A 92 8.83 -25.89 -9.54
N PHE A 93 8.17 -26.80 -10.27
CA PHE A 93 7.75 -26.62 -11.67
C PHE A 93 8.91 -26.36 -12.65
N GLU A 94 10.08 -26.93 -12.37
CA GLU A 94 11.30 -26.79 -13.18
C GLU A 94 11.83 -28.20 -13.50
N GLY A 95 11.89 -28.58 -14.78
CA GLY A 95 12.20 -29.97 -15.21
C GLY A 95 11.04 -30.98 -15.03
N TRP A 96 9.85 -30.50 -14.67
CA TRP A 96 8.69 -31.36 -14.37
C TRP A 96 8.07 -32.00 -15.62
N MET A 97 8.25 -31.37 -16.79
CA MET A 97 7.68 -31.83 -18.04
C MET A 97 8.36 -33.10 -18.53
N GLU A 98 9.69 -33.15 -18.43
CA GLU A 98 10.53 -34.28 -18.83
C GLU A 98 10.24 -35.50 -17.96
N VAL A 99 10.20 -35.32 -16.63
CA VAL A 99 9.87 -36.39 -15.66
C VAL A 99 8.46 -36.93 -15.89
N MET A 100 7.50 -36.05 -16.17
CA MET A 100 6.12 -36.43 -16.43
C MET A 100 5.96 -37.14 -17.78
N ALA A 101 6.68 -36.70 -18.81
CA ALA A 101 6.68 -37.34 -20.13
C ALA A 101 7.23 -38.76 -20.04
N ASP A 102 8.40 -38.96 -19.41
CA ASP A 102 8.99 -40.30 -19.23
C ASP A 102 8.05 -41.25 -18.45
N ALA A 103 7.30 -40.73 -17.47
CA ALA A 103 6.34 -41.51 -16.70
C ALA A 103 5.06 -41.88 -17.45
N VAL A 104 4.56 -40.98 -18.32
CA VAL A 104 3.37 -41.19 -19.13
C VAL A 104 3.66 -42.12 -20.31
N ASP A 105 4.88 -42.09 -20.83
CA ASP A 105 5.30 -42.93 -21.95
C ASP A 105 5.76 -44.34 -21.52
N ALA A 106 5.95 -44.54 -20.21
CA ALA A 106 6.40 -45.80 -19.64
C ALA A 106 5.37 -46.95 -19.81
N ARG A 107 5.79 -48.04 -20.46
CA ARG A 107 4.99 -49.28 -20.63
C ARG A 107 5.31 -50.34 -19.56
N GLY A 108 6.59 -50.56 -19.27
CA GLY A 108 7.07 -51.60 -18.38
C GLY A 108 8.59 -51.57 -18.24
N VAL A 109 9.16 -52.50 -17.47
CA VAL A 109 10.63 -52.63 -17.32
C VAL A 109 11.20 -53.28 -18.58
N ASP A 110 12.33 -52.77 -19.07
CA ASP A 110 13.03 -53.23 -20.29
C ASP A 110 12.20 -53.16 -21.59
N LEU A 111 11.09 -52.41 -21.61
CA LEU A 111 10.26 -52.15 -22.79
C LEU A 111 10.47 -50.73 -23.30
N GLN A 112 10.54 -50.57 -24.63
CA GLN A 112 10.67 -49.24 -25.24
C GLN A 112 9.44 -48.38 -24.92
N PRO A 113 9.62 -47.13 -24.45
CA PRO A 113 8.50 -46.24 -24.15
C PRO A 113 7.70 -45.92 -25.40
N GLN A 114 6.40 -45.74 -25.21
CA GLN A 114 5.49 -45.34 -26.27
C GLN A 114 4.71 -44.13 -25.78
N ARG A 115 4.63 -43.12 -26.64
CA ARG A 115 3.89 -41.89 -26.35
C ARG A 115 2.50 -42.19 -25.78
N GLU A 116 2.24 -41.67 -24.58
CA GLU A 116 0.95 -41.76 -23.87
C GLU A 116 0.45 -43.19 -23.58
N ALA A 117 1.35 -44.16 -23.41
CA ALA A 117 0.97 -45.53 -23.07
C ALA A 117 0.34 -45.68 -21.67
N ASN A 118 0.75 -44.86 -20.71
CA ASN A 118 0.28 -44.86 -19.33
C ASN A 118 -0.32 -43.50 -18.92
N LEU A 119 -1.47 -43.17 -19.50
CA LEU A 119 -2.21 -41.93 -19.20
C LEU A 119 -2.54 -41.75 -17.70
N TYR A 120 -2.64 -42.83 -16.92
CA TYR A 120 -2.90 -42.75 -15.48
C TYR A 120 -1.75 -42.12 -14.69
N ALA A 121 -0.53 -42.06 -15.24
CA ALA A 121 0.60 -41.39 -14.61
C ALA A 121 0.35 -39.89 -14.36
N TYR A 122 -0.43 -39.21 -15.21
CA TYR A 122 -0.82 -37.82 -14.98
C TYR A 122 -1.54 -37.62 -13.63
N ILE A 123 -2.39 -38.58 -13.25
CA ILE A 123 -3.15 -38.51 -11.99
C ILE A 123 -2.20 -38.52 -10.79
N TYR A 124 -1.12 -39.31 -10.84
CA TYR A 124 -0.09 -39.32 -9.81
C TYR A 124 0.54 -37.93 -9.61
N PHE A 125 0.96 -37.26 -10.68
CA PHE A 125 1.57 -35.93 -10.59
C PHE A 125 0.57 -34.84 -10.19
N VAL A 126 -0.68 -34.89 -10.67
CA VAL A 126 -1.72 -33.94 -10.25
C VAL A 126 -1.99 -34.04 -8.75
N ILE A 127 -2.13 -35.27 -8.22
CA ILE A 127 -2.31 -35.48 -6.78
C ILE A 127 -1.09 -34.98 -6.00
N PHE A 128 0.12 -35.24 -6.49
CA PHE A 128 1.34 -34.72 -5.86
C PHE A 128 1.43 -33.19 -5.91
N ILE A 129 1.06 -32.54 -7.01
CA ILE A 129 1.09 -31.07 -7.11
C ILE A 129 0.09 -30.45 -6.13
N VAL A 130 -1.14 -30.98 -6.06
CA VAL A 130 -2.18 -30.47 -5.14
C VAL A 130 -1.83 -30.74 -3.68
N CYS A 131 -1.46 -31.96 -3.33
CA CYS A 131 -1.24 -32.34 -1.94
C CYS A 131 0.20 -32.07 -1.46
N GLY A 132 1.18 -32.23 -2.35
CA GLY A 132 2.60 -32.21 -2.05
C GLY A 132 3.31 -30.89 -2.33
N SER A 133 2.87 -30.10 -3.31
CA SER A 133 3.40 -28.75 -3.57
C SER A 133 2.51 -27.68 -2.94
N PHE A 134 1.22 -27.62 -3.29
CA PHE A 134 0.36 -26.54 -2.81
C PHE A 134 0.17 -26.53 -1.28
N PHE A 135 -0.10 -27.68 -0.65
CA PHE A 135 -0.27 -27.73 0.81
C PHE A 135 1.04 -27.48 1.57
N THR A 136 2.17 -28.01 1.09
CA THR A 136 3.47 -27.83 1.77
C THR A 136 3.95 -26.39 1.69
N LEU A 137 3.79 -25.74 0.53
CA LEU A 137 4.09 -24.32 0.37
C LEU A 137 3.22 -23.45 1.27
N ASN A 138 1.92 -23.74 1.36
CA ASN A 138 1.01 -23.01 2.24
C ASN A 138 1.34 -23.20 3.72
N LEU A 139 1.71 -24.41 4.15
CA LEU A 139 2.15 -24.68 5.53
C LEU A 139 3.44 -23.90 5.85
N PHE A 140 4.38 -23.88 4.91
CA PHE A 140 5.63 -23.15 5.05
C PHE A 140 5.41 -21.64 5.18
N ILE A 141 4.58 -21.07 4.30
CA ILE A 141 4.20 -19.66 4.35
C ILE A 141 3.47 -19.35 5.66
N GLY A 142 2.52 -20.18 6.09
CA GLY A 142 1.77 -19.98 7.35
C GLY A 142 2.68 -19.92 8.58
N VAL A 143 3.56 -20.90 8.74
CA VAL A 143 4.50 -20.95 9.88
C VAL A 143 5.49 -19.77 9.86
N ILE A 144 5.91 -19.33 8.68
CA ILE A 144 6.77 -18.14 8.55
C ILE A 144 6.01 -16.87 8.92
N ILE A 145 4.77 -16.69 8.44
CA ILE A 145 3.94 -15.53 8.77
C ILE A 145 3.74 -15.43 10.29
N ASP A 146 3.40 -16.54 10.95
CA ASP A 146 3.18 -16.57 12.38
C ASP A 146 4.44 -16.22 13.18
N ASN A 147 5.59 -16.79 12.80
CA ASN A 147 6.87 -16.46 13.42
C ASN A 147 7.27 -15.01 13.18
N PHE A 148 7.10 -14.51 11.96
CA PHE A 148 7.39 -13.12 11.61
C PHE A 148 6.50 -12.16 12.40
N ASN A 149 5.20 -12.44 12.50
CA ASN A 149 4.26 -11.67 13.31
C ASN A 149 4.63 -11.64 14.79
N MET A 150 5.06 -12.78 15.34
CA MET A 150 5.51 -12.85 16.73
C MET A 150 6.79 -12.03 16.95
N LEU A 151 7.75 -12.11 16.03
CA LEU A 151 8.99 -11.31 16.08
C LEU A 151 8.70 -9.82 15.91
N LYS A 152 7.81 -9.46 14.97
CA LYS A 152 7.36 -8.09 14.76
C LYS A 152 6.75 -7.51 16.03
N LYS A 153 5.82 -8.25 16.67
CA LYS A 153 5.25 -7.87 17.97
C LYS A 153 6.33 -7.65 19.05
N LYS A 154 7.40 -8.44 19.05
CA LYS A 154 8.51 -8.36 20.02
C LYS A 154 9.49 -7.20 19.76
N TYR A 155 9.75 -6.85 18.49
CA TYR A 155 10.79 -5.88 18.10
C TYR A 155 10.24 -4.50 17.73
N GLU A 156 9.07 -4.41 17.10
CA GLU A 156 8.43 -3.14 16.74
C GLU A 156 7.56 -2.58 17.86
N GLY A 157 6.97 -3.46 18.67
CA GLY A 157 6.41 -3.06 19.95
C GLY A 157 7.57 -2.64 20.84
N GLY A 158 7.86 -1.34 20.93
CA GLY A 158 8.58 -0.84 22.09
C GLY A 158 7.91 -1.42 23.34
N VAL A 159 8.66 -1.74 24.39
CA VAL A 159 8.13 -2.41 25.60
C VAL A 159 6.80 -1.78 26.06
N LEU A 160 6.66 -0.47 25.88
CA LEU A 160 5.47 0.32 26.20
C LEU A 160 4.27 0.16 25.24
N GLU A 161 4.49 -0.04 23.93
CA GLU A 161 3.41 -0.24 22.93
C GLU A 161 2.79 -1.63 23.02
N MET A 162 3.53 -2.62 23.54
CA MET A 162 3.03 -3.98 23.80
C MET A 162 1.97 -4.02 24.92
N PHE A 163 1.94 -3.00 25.79
CA PHE A 163 0.97 -2.87 26.88
C PHE A 163 -0.21 -1.93 26.54
N LEU A 164 -0.26 -1.38 25.34
CA LEU A 164 -1.36 -0.51 24.90
C LEU A 164 -2.50 -1.35 24.32
N THR A 165 -3.73 -0.96 24.62
CA THR A 165 -4.89 -1.47 23.89
C THR A 165 -4.89 -0.92 22.45
N GLU A 166 -5.63 -1.57 21.56
CA GLU A 166 -5.75 -1.20 20.16
C GLU A 166 -6.24 0.26 20.00
N SER A 167 -7.27 0.65 20.75
CA SER A 167 -7.78 2.03 20.79
C SER A 167 -6.75 3.07 21.29
N GLN A 168 -5.95 2.71 22.30
CA GLN A 168 -4.86 3.56 22.79
C GLN A 168 -3.76 3.74 21.74
N LYS A 169 -3.42 2.67 21.01
CA LYS A 169 -2.41 2.68 19.94
C LYS A 169 -2.85 3.56 18.77
N HIS A 170 -4.13 3.49 18.36
CA HIS A 170 -4.68 4.37 17.32
C HIS A 170 -4.60 5.84 17.71
N TYR A 171 -5.00 6.19 18.94
CA TYR A 171 -4.90 7.56 19.45
C TYR A 171 -3.44 8.05 19.54
N TYR A 172 -2.54 7.24 20.08
CA TYR A 172 -1.12 7.59 20.18
C TYR A 172 -0.51 7.83 18.80
N THR A 173 -0.83 6.97 17.82
CA THR A 173 -0.34 7.09 16.45
C THR A 173 -0.88 8.34 15.76
N ALA A 174 -2.18 8.62 15.89
CA ALA A 174 -2.81 9.83 15.36
C ALA A 174 -2.18 11.10 15.97
N MET A 175 -1.94 11.11 17.28
CA MET A 175 -1.29 12.22 17.96
C MET A 175 0.19 12.39 17.58
N LYS A 176 0.93 11.30 17.37
CA LYS A 176 2.31 11.34 16.89
C LYS A 176 2.39 11.92 15.47
N LYS A 177 1.46 11.54 14.58
CA LYS A 177 1.33 12.11 13.22
C LYS A 177 0.98 13.61 13.29
N LEU A 178 0.07 13.99 14.18
CA LEU A 178 -0.31 15.39 14.44
C LEU A 178 0.90 16.26 14.83
N GLY A 179 1.76 15.77 15.72
CA GLY A 179 2.94 16.52 16.18
C GLY A 179 3.97 16.82 15.11
N ARG A 180 3.98 16.06 14.01
CA ARG A 180 4.95 16.25 12.92
C ARG A 180 4.58 17.38 11.97
N LYS A 181 3.30 17.69 11.78
CA LYS A 181 2.84 18.73 10.85
C LYS A 181 2.60 20.07 11.55
N LYS A 182 2.88 21.16 10.83
CA LYS A 182 2.67 22.54 11.29
C LYS A 182 1.92 23.31 10.21
N PRO A 183 1.13 24.34 10.59
CA PRO A 183 0.56 25.26 9.61
C PRO A 183 1.68 25.86 8.75
N GLN A 184 1.55 25.76 7.44
CA GLN A 184 2.47 26.37 6.49
C GLN A 184 1.97 27.76 6.08
N LYS A 185 2.89 28.69 5.85
CA LYS A 185 2.54 30.02 5.34
C LYS A 185 2.01 29.90 3.92
N VAL A 186 0.85 30.49 3.66
CA VAL A 186 0.31 30.59 2.30
C VAL A 186 1.20 31.51 1.48
N ILE A 187 1.54 31.09 0.26
CA ILE A 187 2.29 31.92 -0.68
C ILE A 187 1.40 33.12 -1.04
N LYS A 188 1.84 34.34 -0.66
CA LYS A 188 1.08 35.55 -0.95
C LYS A 188 1.07 35.84 -2.45
N ARG A 189 -0.10 36.24 -2.96
CA ARG A 189 -0.22 36.80 -4.32
C ARG A 189 0.66 38.06 -4.42
N PRO A 190 1.53 38.16 -5.43
CA PRO A 190 2.37 39.34 -5.61
C PRO A 190 1.51 40.58 -5.94
N ILE A 191 1.98 41.76 -5.50
CA ILE A 191 1.24 43.03 -5.67
C ILE A 191 1.25 43.48 -7.14
N ASN A 192 2.36 43.25 -7.84
CA ASN A 192 2.53 43.65 -9.23
C ASN A 192 1.57 42.87 -10.14
N HIS A 193 0.76 43.58 -10.92
CA HIS A 193 -0.28 43.00 -11.78
C HIS A 193 0.26 41.92 -12.74
N PHE A 194 1.43 42.17 -13.34
CA PHE A 194 2.09 41.20 -14.23
C PHE A 194 2.46 39.89 -13.50
N LEU A 195 3.15 39.98 -12.37
CA LEU A 195 3.51 38.80 -11.57
C LEU A 195 2.27 38.09 -11.00
N ALA A 196 1.21 38.86 -10.71
CA ALA A 196 -0.02 38.33 -10.18
C ALA A 196 -0.79 37.51 -11.23
N MET A 197 -0.74 37.91 -12.50
CA MET A 197 -1.26 37.11 -13.62
C MET A 197 -0.56 35.74 -13.69
N PHE A 198 0.78 35.68 -13.63
CA PHE A 198 1.52 34.41 -13.63
C PHE A 198 1.19 33.55 -12.40
N TYR A 199 1.06 34.18 -11.22
CA TYR A 199 0.65 33.49 -10.01
C TYR A 199 -0.76 32.89 -10.14
N ASP A 200 -1.73 33.68 -10.61
CA ASP A 200 -3.12 33.24 -10.78
C ASP A 200 -3.23 32.15 -11.85
N LEU A 201 -2.48 32.26 -12.95
CA LEU A 201 -2.39 31.23 -13.99
C LEU A 201 -1.77 29.93 -13.46
N SER A 202 -0.65 30.02 -12.72
CA SER A 202 0.09 28.88 -12.18
C SER A 202 -0.73 28.04 -11.19
N ASN A 203 -1.62 28.69 -10.44
CA ASN A 203 -2.52 28.05 -9.49
C ASN A 203 -3.89 27.69 -10.08
N SER A 204 -4.11 27.93 -11.37
CA SER A 204 -5.42 27.68 -11.98
C SER A 204 -5.63 26.19 -12.28
N ARG A 205 -6.76 25.65 -11.81
CA ARG A 205 -7.12 24.23 -12.03
C ARG A 205 -7.20 23.86 -13.52
N ARG A 206 -7.64 24.79 -14.37
CA ARG A 206 -7.73 24.57 -15.83
C ARG A 206 -6.35 24.40 -16.47
N PHE A 207 -5.37 25.20 -16.04
CA PHE A 207 -3.99 25.08 -16.49
C PHE A 207 -3.39 23.74 -16.06
N GLU A 208 -3.58 23.32 -14.80
CA GLU A 208 -3.11 22.01 -14.33
C GLU A 208 -3.71 20.84 -15.13
N ILE A 209 -5.03 20.88 -15.42
CA ILE A 209 -5.69 19.84 -16.24
C ILE A 209 -5.13 19.84 -17.67
N ALA A 210 -4.92 21.01 -18.28
CA ALA A 210 -4.38 21.10 -19.64
C ALA A 210 -2.98 20.50 -19.73
N ILE A 211 -2.09 20.82 -18.78
CA ILE A 211 -0.75 20.23 -18.69
C ILE A 211 -0.83 18.72 -18.50
N PHE A 212 -1.75 18.24 -17.66
CA PHE A 212 -1.93 16.81 -17.45
C PHE A 212 -2.34 16.06 -18.73
N VAL A 213 -3.27 16.62 -19.51
CA VAL A 213 -3.66 16.08 -20.82
C VAL A 213 -2.46 16.03 -21.77
N LEU A 214 -1.61 17.07 -21.78
CA LEU A 214 -0.41 17.11 -22.60
C LEU A 214 0.65 16.07 -22.17
N ILE A 215 0.79 15.81 -20.87
CA ILE A 215 1.65 14.71 -20.37
C ILE A 215 1.13 13.37 -20.89
N PHE A 216 -0.18 13.14 -20.84
CA PHE A 216 -0.80 11.91 -21.34
C PHE A 216 -0.61 11.76 -22.85
N LEU A 217 -0.80 12.82 -23.63
CA LEU A 217 -0.55 12.81 -25.07
C LEU A 217 0.94 12.54 -25.39
N ASN A 218 1.87 13.12 -24.62
CA ASN A 218 3.30 12.85 -24.79
C ASN A 218 3.64 11.38 -24.52
N MET A 219 3.04 10.77 -23.50
CA MET A 219 3.18 9.33 -23.25
C MET A 219 2.67 8.51 -24.44
N LEU A 220 1.51 8.84 -25.01
CA LEU A 220 0.99 8.14 -26.18
C LEU A 220 1.96 8.24 -27.36
N THR A 221 2.57 9.41 -27.60
CA THR A 221 3.58 9.55 -28.66
C THR A 221 4.81 8.69 -28.43
N MET A 222 5.27 8.51 -27.19
CA MET A 222 6.38 7.60 -26.88
C MET A 222 6.01 6.13 -27.14
N GLY A 223 4.73 5.76 -26.97
CA GLY A 223 4.25 4.40 -27.23
C GLY A 223 4.15 4.02 -28.72
N ILE A 224 4.29 4.98 -29.64
CA ILE A 224 4.24 4.74 -31.09
C ILE A 224 5.61 4.30 -31.64
N GLU A 225 6.70 4.58 -30.93
CA GLU A 225 8.05 4.21 -31.34
C GLU A 225 8.17 2.68 -31.53
N HIS A 226 8.67 2.26 -32.70
CA HIS A 226 8.86 0.85 -33.02
C HIS A 226 10.17 0.59 -33.80
N TYR A 227 10.62 -0.66 -33.74
CA TYR A 227 11.83 -1.09 -34.45
C TYR A 227 11.64 -0.97 -35.96
N ASN A 228 12.66 -0.44 -36.66
CA ASN A 228 12.64 -0.18 -38.11
C ASN A 228 11.47 0.69 -38.60
N GLN A 229 11.09 1.71 -37.82
CA GLN A 229 10.06 2.65 -38.23
C GLN A 229 10.45 3.50 -39.46
N PRO A 230 9.49 3.85 -40.33
CA PRO A 230 9.76 4.67 -41.50
C PRO A 230 10.23 6.08 -41.10
N HIS A 231 11.05 6.69 -41.95
CA HIS A 231 11.66 8.01 -41.67
C HIS A 231 10.61 9.11 -41.41
N SER A 232 9.43 9.00 -42.04
CA SER A 232 8.30 9.92 -41.80
C SER A 232 7.79 9.85 -40.36
N VAL A 233 7.63 8.65 -39.80
CA VAL A 233 7.20 8.45 -38.42
C VAL A 233 8.27 8.96 -37.46
N PHE A 234 9.54 8.65 -37.71
CA PHE A 234 10.66 9.17 -36.92
C PHE A 234 10.65 10.71 -36.87
N PHE A 235 10.51 11.37 -38.01
CA PHE A 235 10.46 12.83 -38.10
C PHE A 235 9.28 13.42 -37.33
N ILE A 236 8.07 12.86 -37.48
CA ILE A 236 6.87 13.31 -36.76
C ILE A 236 7.05 13.18 -35.24
N LEU A 237 7.67 12.09 -34.79
CA LEU A 237 7.92 11.84 -33.37
C LEU A 237 8.96 12.80 -32.78
N GLU A 238 10.03 13.13 -33.52
CA GLU A 238 11.01 14.14 -33.07
C GLU A 238 10.39 15.54 -33.00
N VAL A 239 9.60 15.94 -34.01
CA VAL A 239 8.87 17.22 -33.97
C VAL A 239 7.89 17.27 -32.79
N SER A 240 7.17 16.18 -32.55
CA SER A 240 6.26 16.06 -31.39
C SER A 240 7.02 16.14 -30.07
N ASN A 241 8.17 15.48 -29.96
CA ASN A 241 9.03 15.51 -28.78
C ASN A 241 9.56 16.91 -28.49
N ALA A 242 10.00 17.65 -29.51
CA ALA A 242 10.40 19.05 -29.38
C ALA A 242 9.22 19.91 -28.90
N PHE A 243 8.04 19.76 -29.51
CA PHE A 243 6.82 20.47 -29.10
C PHE A 243 6.49 20.26 -27.61
N PHE A 244 6.42 19.02 -27.14
CA PHE A 244 6.13 18.73 -25.73
C PHE A 244 7.21 19.29 -24.80
N THR A 245 8.48 19.17 -25.17
CA THR A 245 9.60 19.73 -24.39
C THR A 245 9.46 21.25 -24.22
N THR A 246 9.12 21.96 -25.29
CA THR A 246 8.87 23.41 -25.26
C THR A 246 7.69 23.74 -24.37
N VAL A 247 6.56 23.05 -24.50
CA VAL A 247 5.36 23.30 -23.69
C VAL A 247 5.63 23.10 -22.20
N PHE A 248 6.36 22.05 -21.83
CA PHE A 248 6.74 21.82 -20.43
C PHE A 248 7.81 22.81 -19.92
N GLY A 249 8.68 23.29 -20.79
CA GLY A 249 9.57 24.41 -20.48
C GLY A 249 8.80 25.68 -20.18
N LEU A 250 7.79 26.01 -20.99
CA LEU A 250 6.91 27.15 -20.77
C LEU A 250 6.11 27.02 -19.47
N GLU A 251 5.59 25.83 -19.16
CA GLU A 251 4.94 25.56 -17.88
C GLU A 251 5.88 25.86 -16.69
N ALA A 252 7.10 25.34 -16.73
CA ALA A 252 8.10 25.58 -15.69
C ALA A 252 8.39 27.08 -15.54
N ILE A 253 8.55 27.81 -16.66
CA ILE A 253 8.77 29.27 -16.64
C ILE A 253 7.59 30.01 -15.99
N VAL A 254 6.35 29.67 -16.38
CA VAL A 254 5.13 30.28 -15.79
C VAL A 254 5.11 30.08 -14.27
N LYS A 255 5.40 28.86 -13.81
CA LYS A 255 5.41 28.53 -12.38
C LYS A 255 6.59 29.17 -11.63
N ILE A 256 7.77 29.26 -12.24
CA ILE A 256 8.95 29.92 -11.64
C ILE A 256 8.70 31.42 -11.47
N ILE A 257 8.12 32.10 -12.47
CA ILE A 257 7.79 33.53 -12.38
C ILE A 257 6.70 33.78 -11.34
N GLY A 258 5.64 32.95 -11.33
CA GLY A 258 4.51 33.10 -10.41
C GLY A 258 4.86 32.80 -8.94
N LEU A 259 5.59 31.71 -8.69
CA LEU A 259 5.89 31.21 -7.33
C LEU A 259 7.27 31.65 -6.82
N ARG A 260 8.17 32.12 -7.69
CA ARG A 260 9.54 32.56 -7.37
C ARG A 260 10.33 31.45 -6.66
N TYR A 261 11.00 31.77 -5.56
CA TYR A 261 11.76 30.80 -4.76
C TYR A 261 10.89 29.65 -4.22
N HIS A 262 9.58 29.88 -3.99
CA HIS A 262 8.69 28.82 -3.50
C HIS A 262 8.52 27.68 -4.51
N TYR A 263 8.78 27.91 -5.80
CA TYR A 263 8.80 26.85 -6.81
C TYR A 263 9.73 25.69 -6.41
N PHE A 264 10.95 26.01 -5.98
CA PHE A 264 11.99 25.03 -5.63
C PHE A 264 11.79 24.38 -4.26
N THR A 265 10.81 24.84 -3.48
CA THR A 265 10.46 24.21 -2.20
C THR A 265 9.55 22.99 -2.36
N VAL A 266 8.90 22.85 -3.52
CA VAL A 266 7.98 21.74 -3.82
C VAL A 266 8.75 20.65 -4.59
N PRO A 267 8.98 19.44 -4.02
CA PRO A 267 9.79 18.41 -4.64
C PRO A 267 9.32 18.01 -6.05
N TRP A 268 8.00 17.93 -6.26
CA TRP A 268 7.44 17.61 -7.57
C TRP A 268 7.76 18.65 -8.64
N ASN A 269 7.80 19.94 -8.29
CA ASN A 269 8.14 21.00 -9.24
C ASN A 269 9.65 20.97 -9.57
N VAL A 270 10.50 20.64 -8.59
CA VAL A 270 11.94 20.43 -8.82
C VAL A 270 12.17 19.24 -9.74
N PHE A 271 11.47 18.13 -9.51
CA PHE A 271 11.50 16.94 -10.36
C PHE A 271 11.07 17.26 -11.80
N ASP A 272 9.93 17.95 -11.96
CA ASP A 272 9.42 18.38 -13.27
C ASP A 272 10.45 19.26 -14.01
N PHE A 273 11.10 20.18 -13.29
CA PHE A 273 12.16 21.05 -13.81
C PHE A 273 13.42 20.29 -14.25
N LEU A 274 13.90 19.34 -13.44
CA LEU A 274 15.03 18.48 -13.80
C LEU A 274 14.75 17.66 -15.06
N LEU A 275 13.53 17.16 -15.22
CA LEU A 275 13.12 16.45 -16.44
C LEU A 275 13.11 17.37 -17.67
N VAL A 276 12.69 18.63 -17.53
CA VAL A 276 12.78 19.62 -18.63
C VAL A 276 14.24 19.88 -18.98
N LEU A 277 15.12 20.09 -17.99
CA LEU A 277 16.54 20.31 -18.24
C LEU A 277 17.22 19.11 -18.92
N ALA A 278 16.96 17.90 -18.45
CA ALA A 278 17.47 16.67 -19.07
C ALA A 278 16.97 16.52 -20.51
N SER A 279 15.74 16.95 -20.79
CA SER A 279 15.14 16.93 -22.13
C SER A 279 15.79 17.93 -23.08
N ILE A 280 16.02 19.16 -22.61
CA ILE A 280 16.72 20.19 -23.39
C ILE A 280 18.16 19.75 -23.66
N PHE A 281 18.85 19.22 -22.65
CA PHE A 281 20.19 18.69 -22.80
C PHE A 281 20.23 17.53 -23.81
N GLY A 282 19.22 16.67 -23.82
CA GLY A 282 19.13 15.57 -24.78
C GLY A 282 18.99 16.03 -26.23
N ILE A 283 18.17 17.04 -26.49
CA ILE A 283 18.02 17.64 -27.83
C ILE A 283 19.32 18.34 -28.24
N LEU A 284 19.89 19.14 -27.34
CA LEU A 284 21.14 19.88 -27.60
C LEU A 284 22.32 18.93 -27.87
N MET A 285 22.37 17.80 -27.17
CA MET A 285 23.41 16.78 -27.37
C MET A 285 23.27 16.11 -28.74
N GLU A 286 22.06 15.90 -29.27
CA GLU A 286 21.88 15.36 -30.62
C GLU A 286 22.48 16.30 -31.70
N ASP A 287 22.41 17.62 -31.49
CA ASP A 287 22.99 18.62 -32.40
C ASP A 287 24.51 18.82 -32.22
N ILE A 288 25.01 18.82 -30.97
CA ILE A 288 26.43 19.05 -30.65
C ILE A 288 27.30 17.81 -30.91
N MET A 289 26.74 16.60 -30.81
CA MET A 289 27.49 15.34 -30.94
C MET A 289 27.88 14.98 -32.38
N ILE A 290 27.53 15.81 -33.37
CA ILE A 290 28.01 15.67 -34.75
C ILE A 290 29.52 15.91 -34.84
N ASP A 291 30.11 16.70 -33.93
CA ASP A 291 31.52 17.10 -33.95
C ASP A 291 32.42 16.42 -32.88
N LEU A 292 31.87 15.56 -32.01
CA LEU A 292 32.63 14.88 -30.94
C LEU A 292 32.51 13.34 -31.06
N PRO A 293 33.62 12.58 -30.98
CA PRO A 293 33.60 11.12 -31.08
C PRO A 293 33.13 10.48 -29.77
N ILE A 294 31.85 10.63 -29.43
CA ILE A 294 31.23 10.04 -28.25
C ILE A 294 30.53 8.73 -28.63
N SER A 295 30.63 7.73 -27.74
CA SER A 295 30.03 6.41 -27.97
C SER A 295 28.50 6.47 -28.20
N PRO A 296 27.95 5.74 -29.18
CA PRO A 296 26.51 5.68 -29.45
C PRO A 296 25.69 5.09 -28.29
N THR A 297 26.34 4.45 -27.32
CA THR A 297 25.76 3.98 -26.06
C THR A 297 25.30 5.14 -25.18
N LEU A 298 26.02 6.27 -25.15
CA LEU A 298 25.64 7.43 -24.35
C LEU A 298 24.36 8.10 -24.90
N LEU A 299 24.21 8.16 -26.23
CA LEU A 299 22.98 8.62 -26.89
C LEU A 299 21.77 7.76 -26.48
N ARG A 300 21.96 6.44 -26.40
CA ARG A 300 20.89 5.52 -25.97
C ARG A 300 20.46 5.80 -24.53
N VAL A 301 21.40 6.08 -23.63
CA VAL A 301 21.11 6.44 -22.23
C VAL A 301 20.37 7.77 -22.13
N VAL A 302 20.77 8.79 -22.90
CA VAL A 302 20.07 10.09 -22.97
C VAL A 302 18.62 9.92 -23.43
N ARG A 303 18.37 9.04 -24.40
CA ARG A 303 17.01 8.70 -24.85
C ARG A 303 16.18 8.02 -23.77
N VAL A 304 16.77 7.16 -22.94
CA VAL A 304 16.08 6.52 -21.80
C VAL A 304 15.59 7.55 -20.77
N PHE A 305 16.34 8.64 -20.53
CA PHE A 305 15.86 9.70 -19.63
C PHE A 305 14.57 10.38 -20.10
N ARG A 306 14.25 10.34 -21.40
CA ARG A 306 12.98 10.85 -21.94
C ARG A 306 11.77 10.08 -21.36
N ILE A 307 11.93 8.78 -21.06
CA ILE A 307 10.91 7.94 -20.40
C ILE A 307 10.55 8.49 -19.01
N GLY A 308 11.48 9.19 -18.34
CA GLY A 308 11.24 9.82 -17.04
C GLY A 308 10.07 10.80 -17.04
N ARG A 309 9.66 11.35 -18.19
CA ARG A 309 8.47 12.23 -18.32
C ARG A 309 7.16 11.51 -17.99
N ILE A 310 7.08 10.19 -18.18
CA ILE A 310 5.92 9.37 -17.80
C ILE A 310 5.65 9.47 -16.29
N LEU A 311 6.71 9.59 -15.48
CA LEU A 311 6.61 9.70 -14.02
C LEU A 311 5.85 10.96 -13.58
N ARG A 312 5.67 11.97 -14.45
CA ARG A 312 4.85 13.15 -14.14
C ARG A 312 3.38 12.82 -13.88
N LEU A 313 2.85 11.74 -14.46
CA LEU A 313 1.48 11.29 -14.21
C LEU A 313 1.26 10.86 -12.75
N ILE A 314 2.31 10.39 -12.08
CA ILE A 314 2.25 9.95 -10.68
C ILE A 314 1.74 11.08 -9.79
N LYS A 315 2.07 12.35 -10.10
CA LYS A 315 1.64 13.52 -9.32
C LYS A 315 0.12 13.63 -9.18
N ALA A 316 -0.62 13.27 -10.22
CA ALA A 316 -2.08 13.37 -10.26
C ALA A 316 -2.78 12.17 -9.60
N ALA A 317 -2.18 10.99 -9.67
CA ALA A 317 -2.79 9.76 -9.18
C ALA A 317 -2.52 9.56 -7.68
N LYS A 318 -3.35 10.17 -6.83
CA LYS A 318 -3.21 10.10 -5.36
C LYS A 318 -3.06 8.67 -4.83
N GLY A 319 -3.83 7.71 -5.35
CA GLY A 319 -3.74 6.30 -4.96
C GLY A 319 -2.39 5.67 -5.31
N ILE A 320 -1.89 5.90 -6.53
CA ILE A 320 -0.56 5.41 -6.97
C ILE A 320 0.55 6.02 -6.10
N ARG A 321 0.46 7.31 -5.75
CA ARG A 321 1.44 7.95 -4.85
C ARG A 321 1.49 7.29 -3.48
N LYS A 322 0.34 6.94 -2.90
CA LYS A 322 0.29 6.23 -1.61
C LYS A 322 0.96 4.87 -1.69
N LEU A 323 0.66 4.09 -2.72
CA LEU A 323 1.28 2.78 -2.95
C LEU A 323 2.80 2.90 -3.15
N LEU A 324 3.25 3.84 -3.98
CA LEU A 324 4.68 4.09 -4.20
C LEU A 324 5.39 4.58 -2.93
N PHE A 325 4.74 5.44 -2.14
CA PHE A 325 5.31 5.89 -0.87
C PHE A 325 5.45 4.75 0.13
N ALA A 326 4.42 3.91 0.28
CA ALA A 326 4.49 2.70 1.11
C ALA A 326 5.62 1.77 0.66
N LEU A 327 5.74 1.53 -0.65
CA LEU A 327 6.85 0.77 -1.23
C LEU A 327 8.21 1.39 -0.87
N VAL A 328 8.39 2.70 -1.05
CA VAL A 328 9.64 3.41 -0.72
C VAL A 328 9.97 3.33 0.77
N VAL A 329 8.97 3.45 1.64
CA VAL A 329 9.13 3.30 3.09
C VAL A 329 9.58 1.88 3.47
N SER A 330 9.17 0.85 2.70
CA SER A 330 9.61 -0.54 2.90
C SER A 330 11.02 -0.85 2.36
N LEU A 331 11.57 -0.02 1.46
CA LEU A 331 12.87 -0.27 0.80
C LEU A 331 14.05 -0.46 1.78
N PRO A 332 14.20 0.29 2.89
CA PRO A 332 15.31 0.07 3.82
C PRO A 332 15.29 -1.33 4.45
N ALA A 333 14.11 -1.87 4.78
CA ALA A 333 13.98 -3.24 5.27
C ALA A 333 14.32 -4.24 4.17
N LEU A 334 13.82 -4.00 2.95
CA LEU A 334 14.10 -4.82 1.78
C LEU A 334 15.60 -4.90 1.45
N PHE A 335 16.31 -3.77 1.51
CA PHE A 335 17.74 -3.72 1.27
C PHE A 335 18.52 -4.59 2.24
N ASN A 336 18.09 -4.69 3.51
CA ASN A 336 18.75 -5.57 4.48
C ASN A 336 18.59 -7.06 4.15
N ILE A 337 17.42 -7.47 3.66
CA ILE A 337 17.15 -8.86 3.26
C ILE A 337 17.86 -9.16 1.95
N GLY A 338 17.80 -8.25 0.97
CA GLY A 338 18.53 -8.35 -0.29
C GLY A 338 20.05 -8.41 -0.10
N ALA A 339 20.60 -7.66 0.86
CA ALA A 339 22.02 -7.73 1.20
C ALA A 339 22.42 -9.10 1.79
N LEU A 340 21.56 -9.70 2.62
CA LEU A 340 21.79 -11.06 3.13
C LEU A 340 21.75 -12.10 2.01
N LEU A 341 20.77 -11.99 1.11
CA LEU A 341 20.64 -12.85 -0.06
C LEU A 341 21.85 -12.71 -1.00
N GLY A 342 22.31 -11.48 -1.22
CA GLY A 342 23.53 -11.18 -1.97
C GLY A 342 24.79 -11.77 -1.32
N LEU A 343 24.89 -11.74 0.00
CA LEU A 343 26.00 -12.36 0.74
C LEU A 343 26.02 -13.89 0.60
N ILE A 344 24.86 -14.54 0.69
CA ILE A 344 24.76 -16.00 0.51
C ILE A 344 25.08 -16.36 -0.94
N THR A 345 24.55 -15.61 -1.90
CA THR A 345 24.85 -15.80 -3.33
C THR A 345 26.35 -15.64 -3.60
N PHE A 346 27.01 -14.67 -2.95
CA PHE A 346 28.46 -14.47 -3.03
C PHE A 346 29.24 -15.71 -2.53
N ILE A 347 28.84 -16.30 -1.39
CA ILE A 347 29.47 -17.51 -0.86
C ILE A 347 29.28 -18.69 -1.84
N TYR A 348 28.06 -18.89 -2.34
CA TYR A 348 27.78 -19.93 -3.31
C TYR A 348 28.51 -19.70 -4.63
N ALA A 349 28.73 -18.47 -5.07
CA ALA A 349 29.49 -18.17 -6.29
C ALA A 349 30.95 -18.61 -6.16
N ILE A 350 31.58 -18.35 -5.01
CA ILE A 350 32.95 -18.80 -4.74
C ILE A 350 33.03 -20.33 -4.71
N LEU A 351 32.08 -20.97 -4.01
CA LEU A 351 32.00 -22.43 -3.96
C LEU A 351 31.78 -23.02 -5.36
N GLY A 352 30.82 -22.49 -6.12
CA GLY A 352 30.50 -22.95 -7.48
C GLY A 352 31.68 -22.81 -8.44
N MET A 353 32.44 -21.72 -8.37
CA MET A 353 33.69 -21.59 -9.14
C MET A 353 34.69 -22.68 -8.78
N SER A 354 34.88 -22.94 -7.49
CA SER A 354 35.87 -23.93 -7.04
C SER A 354 35.45 -25.37 -7.37
N LEU A 355 34.15 -25.64 -7.42
CA LEU A 355 33.60 -26.99 -7.63
C LEU A 355 33.32 -27.30 -9.10
N PHE A 356 32.86 -26.32 -9.87
CA PHE A 356 32.29 -26.54 -11.21
C PHE A 356 32.96 -25.71 -12.31
N GLY A 357 34.00 -24.93 -11.99
CA GLY A 357 34.66 -24.04 -12.95
C GLY A 357 35.35 -24.75 -14.14
N HIS A 358 35.58 -26.06 -14.04
CA HIS A 358 36.24 -26.86 -15.07
C HIS A 358 35.32 -27.87 -15.76
N VAL A 359 34.04 -27.93 -15.40
CA VAL A 359 33.10 -28.86 -16.04
C VAL A 359 32.92 -28.46 -17.51
N LYS A 360 32.86 -29.46 -18.39
CA LYS A 360 32.63 -29.29 -19.83
C LYS A 360 31.38 -28.45 -20.10
N LEU A 361 31.50 -27.49 -21.02
CA LEU A 361 30.39 -26.65 -21.45
C LEU A 361 29.48 -27.45 -22.39
N GLN A 362 28.27 -27.76 -21.95
CA GLN A 362 27.25 -28.48 -22.70
C GLN A 362 25.86 -28.13 -22.15
N GLY A 363 24.83 -28.23 -22.99
CA GLY A 363 23.45 -28.02 -22.59
C GLY A 363 23.21 -26.58 -22.16
N ALA A 364 22.87 -26.38 -20.88
CA ALA A 364 22.65 -25.05 -20.32
C ALA A 364 23.94 -24.30 -19.95
N LEU A 365 25.08 -24.97 -19.94
CA LEU A 365 26.38 -24.34 -19.72
C LEU A 365 27.01 -23.94 -21.05
N ASP A 366 27.14 -22.62 -21.26
CA ASP A 366 27.75 -22.04 -22.46
C ASP A 366 28.90 -21.08 -22.10
N ASP A 367 29.40 -20.32 -23.06
CA ASP A 367 30.49 -19.38 -22.86
C ASP A 367 30.12 -18.20 -21.94
N MET A 368 28.84 -17.89 -21.75
CA MET A 368 28.34 -16.82 -20.90
C MET A 368 27.78 -17.32 -19.56
N VAL A 369 27.12 -18.48 -19.55
CA VAL A 369 26.42 -19.12 -18.45
C VAL A 369 27.28 -20.26 -17.91
N ASN A 370 28.21 -19.93 -17.00
CA ASN A 370 29.12 -20.92 -16.41
C ASN A 370 29.69 -20.48 -15.06
N PHE A 371 30.40 -21.41 -14.42
CA PHE A 371 31.11 -21.20 -13.16
C PHE A 371 32.61 -20.86 -13.34
N GLN A 372 33.08 -20.47 -14.52
CA GLN A 372 34.52 -20.25 -14.76
C GLN A 372 35.06 -18.99 -14.05
N THR A 373 34.22 -17.96 -13.92
CA THR A 373 34.61 -16.68 -13.30
C THR A 373 33.58 -16.22 -12.28
N PHE A 374 34.00 -15.33 -11.38
CA PHE A 374 33.16 -14.86 -10.29
C PHE A 374 31.93 -14.11 -10.80
N GLY A 375 32.11 -13.24 -11.80
CA GLY A 375 31.02 -12.47 -12.40
C GLY A 375 29.96 -13.36 -13.06
N ARG A 376 30.39 -14.36 -13.83
CA ARG A 376 29.49 -15.32 -14.50
C ARG A 376 28.76 -16.20 -13.49
N SER A 377 29.47 -16.68 -12.47
CA SER A 377 28.88 -17.46 -11.37
C SER A 377 27.82 -16.65 -10.61
N MET A 378 28.08 -15.36 -10.35
CA MET A 378 27.11 -14.48 -9.69
C MET A 378 25.87 -14.23 -10.56
N GLN A 379 26.04 -14.04 -11.88
CA GLN A 379 24.92 -13.87 -12.82
C GLN A 379 24.06 -15.15 -12.92
N LEU A 380 24.70 -16.31 -13.01
CA LEU A 380 24.03 -17.61 -13.02
C LEU A 380 23.25 -17.83 -11.72
N LEU A 381 23.88 -17.62 -10.56
CA LEU A 381 23.18 -17.78 -9.28
C LEU A 381 22.08 -16.74 -9.07
N PHE A 382 22.20 -15.54 -9.64
CA PHE A 382 21.11 -14.55 -9.62
C PHE A 382 19.88 -15.02 -10.40
N ARG A 383 20.05 -15.68 -11.55
CA ARG A 383 18.96 -16.37 -12.27
C ARG A 383 18.34 -17.45 -11.38
N LEU A 384 19.19 -18.32 -10.82
CA LEU A 384 18.78 -19.47 -10.00
C LEU A 384 18.15 -19.08 -8.65
N MET A 385 18.32 -17.84 -8.20
CA MET A 385 17.69 -17.30 -7.00
C MET A 385 16.15 -17.39 -7.05
N THR A 386 15.60 -17.31 -8.26
CA THR A 386 14.17 -17.46 -8.56
C THR A 386 13.77 -18.90 -8.89
N SER A 387 14.67 -19.86 -8.68
CA SER A 387 14.61 -21.25 -9.16
C SER A 387 14.52 -21.42 -10.68
N ALA A 388 14.54 -20.39 -11.51
CA ALA A 388 14.36 -20.56 -12.96
C ALA A 388 15.49 -21.36 -13.66
N GLY A 389 15.14 -22.51 -14.25
CA GLY A 389 16.03 -23.36 -15.04
C GLY A 389 17.19 -23.98 -14.25
N TRP A 390 16.98 -24.29 -12.97
CA TRP A 390 17.99 -24.95 -12.15
C TRP A 390 18.24 -26.42 -12.54
N ASN A 391 17.21 -27.07 -13.09
CA ASN A 391 17.25 -28.44 -13.59
C ASN A 391 18.25 -28.57 -14.76
N ASP A 392 18.21 -27.68 -15.74
CA ASP A 392 19.09 -27.76 -16.92
C ASP A 392 20.57 -27.57 -16.55
N VAL A 393 20.82 -26.66 -15.61
CA VAL A 393 22.17 -26.38 -15.09
C VAL A 393 22.67 -27.56 -14.27
N LEU A 394 21.82 -28.13 -13.40
CA LEU A 394 22.17 -29.34 -12.64
C LEU A 394 22.49 -30.50 -13.58
N GLU A 395 21.68 -30.71 -14.62
CA GLU A 395 21.86 -31.78 -15.59
C GLU A 395 23.21 -31.70 -16.29
N SER A 396 23.60 -30.48 -16.69
CA SER A 396 24.89 -30.20 -17.33
C SER A 396 26.08 -30.47 -16.39
N LEU A 397 25.87 -30.33 -15.07
CA LEU A 397 26.88 -30.57 -14.03
C LEU A 397 26.91 -32.02 -13.53
N MET A 398 25.95 -32.85 -13.93
CA MET A 398 25.89 -34.27 -13.62
C MET A 398 26.53 -35.15 -14.72
N ILE A 399 27.21 -34.56 -15.70
CA ILE A 399 27.86 -35.26 -16.80
C ILE A 399 28.89 -36.30 -16.29
N GLN A 400 28.88 -37.49 -16.89
CA GLN A 400 29.76 -38.62 -16.58
C GLN A 400 30.34 -39.20 -17.88
N PRO A 401 31.41 -40.02 -17.82
CA PRO A 401 31.94 -40.71 -19.00
C PRO A 401 30.85 -41.59 -19.67
N PRO A 402 30.78 -41.65 -21.02
CA PRO A 402 31.75 -41.20 -22.01
C PRO A 402 31.66 -39.71 -22.42
N ASP A 403 30.67 -38.95 -21.95
CA ASP A 403 30.40 -37.58 -22.42
C ASP A 403 31.43 -36.55 -21.91
N CYS A 404 32.24 -36.91 -20.92
CA CYS A 404 33.34 -36.13 -20.36
C CYS A 404 34.65 -36.94 -20.28
N ASP A 405 35.79 -36.25 -20.23
CA ASP A 405 37.12 -36.82 -20.09
C ASP A 405 37.67 -36.61 -18.66
N PRO A 406 37.82 -37.69 -17.86
CA PRO A 406 38.32 -37.61 -16.50
C PRO A 406 39.80 -37.21 -16.40
N PHE A 407 40.56 -37.22 -17.51
CA PHE A 407 41.98 -36.87 -17.56
C PHE A 407 42.25 -35.60 -18.39
N PHE A 408 41.20 -34.85 -18.72
CA PHE A 408 41.31 -33.62 -19.51
C PHE A 408 42.34 -32.66 -18.91
N ASN A 409 43.27 -32.18 -19.75
CA ASN A 409 44.34 -31.24 -19.37
C ASN A 409 45.22 -31.67 -18.16
N LYS A 410 45.40 -32.97 -17.90
CA LYS A 410 46.21 -33.49 -16.76
C LYS A 410 45.76 -32.95 -15.38
N GLN A 411 44.52 -32.48 -15.28
CA GLN A 411 43.93 -32.08 -14.00
C GLN A 411 43.45 -33.32 -13.25
N THR A 412 43.41 -33.26 -11.92
CA THR A 412 43.05 -34.43 -11.08
C THR A 412 41.61 -34.91 -11.29
N ASN A 413 40.73 -34.06 -11.80
CA ASN A 413 39.30 -34.34 -11.95
C ASN A 413 38.77 -34.14 -13.39
N GLY A 414 39.66 -33.89 -14.36
CA GLY A 414 39.28 -33.67 -15.77
C GLY A 414 38.23 -32.58 -15.96
N ASP A 415 37.34 -32.76 -16.94
CA ASP A 415 36.18 -31.89 -17.22
C ASP A 415 34.83 -32.53 -16.83
N CYS A 416 34.87 -33.59 -16.02
CA CYS A 416 33.69 -34.33 -15.58
C CYS A 416 32.97 -33.69 -14.39
N GLY A 417 31.67 -33.94 -14.31
CA GLY A 417 30.83 -33.53 -13.19
C GLY A 417 30.93 -34.45 -11.97
N HIS A 418 30.45 -33.95 -10.82
CA HIS A 418 30.29 -34.74 -9.60
C HIS A 418 28.82 -34.73 -9.15
N PRO A 419 28.00 -35.74 -9.53
CA PRO A 419 26.54 -35.67 -9.38
C PRO A 419 26.06 -35.45 -7.95
N LEU A 420 26.61 -36.15 -6.96
CA LEU A 420 26.21 -35.99 -5.56
C LEU A 420 26.50 -34.57 -5.04
N LEU A 421 27.65 -34.01 -5.43
CA LEU A 421 28.06 -32.67 -5.02
C LEU A 421 27.22 -31.59 -5.71
N ALA A 422 26.90 -31.78 -7.00
CA ALA A 422 25.99 -30.91 -7.74
C ALA A 422 24.58 -30.93 -7.14
N ILE A 423 24.00 -32.11 -6.90
CA ILE A 423 22.66 -32.26 -6.31
C ILE A 423 22.60 -31.56 -4.95
N THR A 424 23.58 -31.79 -4.07
CA THR A 424 23.61 -31.16 -2.73
C THR A 424 23.81 -29.65 -2.80
N TYR A 425 24.68 -29.16 -3.69
CA TYR A 425 24.89 -27.73 -3.90
C TYR A 425 23.61 -27.02 -4.36
N PHE A 426 22.94 -27.52 -5.41
CA PHE A 426 21.74 -26.89 -5.94
C PHE A 426 20.55 -27.03 -5.00
N THR A 427 20.34 -28.21 -4.43
CA THR A 427 19.22 -28.43 -3.48
C THR A 427 19.36 -27.52 -2.26
N SER A 428 20.56 -27.39 -1.69
CA SER A 428 20.78 -26.48 -0.56
C SER A 428 20.64 -25.01 -0.94
N PHE A 429 21.15 -24.60 -2.12
CA PHE A 429 21.00 -23.23 -2.62
C PHE A 429 19.53 -22.86 -2.83
N ILE A 430 18.75 -23.71 -3.51
CA ILE A 430 17.33 -23.46 -3.80
C ILE A 430 16.52 -23.37 -2.51
N ILE A 431 16.70 -24.30 -1.55
CA ILE A 431 15.97 -24.26 -0.27
C ILE A 431 16.30 -22.99 0.52
N ILE A 432 17.58 -22.61 0.63
CA ILE A 432 18.00 -21.41 1.36
C ILE A 432 17.52 -20.13 0.67
N SER A 433 17.67 -20.04 -0.66
CA SER A 433 17.21 -18.90 -1.45
C SER A 433 15.71 -18.73 -1.34
N TYR A 434 14.95 -19.82 -1.55
CA TYR A 434 13.50 -19.83 -1.45
C TYR A 434 13.01 -19.38 -0.07
N MET A 435 13.63 -19.91 1.01
CA MET A 435 13.34 -19.50 2.38
C MET A 435 13.53 -17.98 2.56
N ILE A 436 14.62 -17.41 2.07
CA ILE A 436 14.93 -15.98 2.25
C ILE A 436 14.01 -15.10 1.40
N VAL A 437 13.75 -15.48 0.14
CA VAL A 437 12.89 -14.73 -0.78
C VAL A 437 11.43 -14.72 -0.28
N ILE A 438 10.91 -15.84 0.22
CA ILE A 438 9.57 -15.86 0.82
C ILE A 438 9.51 -14.95 2.06
N ASN A 439 10.50 -15.05 2.95
CA ASN A 439 10.58 -14.19 4.13
C ASN A 439 10.60 -12.70 3.75
N MET A 440 11.27 -12.35 2.65
CA MET A 440 11.27 -11.01 2.07
C MET A 440 9.87 -10.59 1.61
N TYR A 441 9.19 -11.43 0.84
CA TYR A 441 7.86 -11.14 0.28
C TYR A 441 6.80 -11.00 1.37
N ILE A 442 6.77 -11.95 2.33
CA ILE A 442 5.89 -11.90 3.48
C ILE A 442 6.10 -10.62 4.28
N ALA A 443 7.36 -10.23 4.55
CA ALA A 443 7.65 -9.01 5.28
C ALA A 443 7.08 -7.76 4.56
N ILE A 444 7.23 -7.68 3.24
CA ILE A 444 6.69 -6.56 2.44
C ILE A 444 5.16 -6.55 2.45
N ILE A 445 4.52 -7.70 2.17
CA ILE A 445 3.06 -7.79 2.16
C ILE A 445 2.50 -7.44 3.52
N LEU A 446 3.06 -8.03 4.58
CA LEU A 446 2.54 -7.85 5.91
C LEU A 446 2.76 -6.41 6.42
N GLU A 447 3.87 -5.78 6.04
CA GLU A 447 4.08 -4.36 6.31
C GLU A 447 3.07 -3.47 5.57
N ASN A 448 2.92 -3.68 4.26
CA ASN A 448 1.98 -2.91 3.45
C ASN A 448 0.52 -3.13 3.88
N PHE A 449 0.12 -4.37 4.18
CA PHE A 449 -1.21 -4.72 4.64
C PHE A 449 -1.48 -4.14 6.03
N ASN A 450 -0.54 -4.28 6.97
CA ASN A 450 -0.67 -3.71 8.31
C ASN A 450 -0.71 -2.18 8.26
N GLN A 451 0.06 -1.53 7.37
CA GLN A 451 -0.02 -0.08 7.18
C GLN A 451 -1.39 0.33 6.62
N ALA A 452 -1.88 -0.36 5.58
CA ALA A 452 -3.18 -0.07 4.98
C ALA A 452 -4.33 -0.25 5.99
N HIS A 453 -4.30 -1.35 6.75
CA HIS A 453 -5.28 -1.63 7.79
C HIS A 453 -5.25 -0.60 8.91
N GLN A 454 -4.05 -0.22 9.38
CA GLN A 454 -3.92 0.85 10.38
C GLN A 454 -4.47 2.20 9.89
N GLU A 455 -4.30 2.54 8.62
CA GLU A 455 -4.88 3.77 8.05
C GLU A 455 -6.41 3.71 7.99
N GLU A 456 -7.00 2.54 7.76
CA GLU A 456 -8.44 2.33 7.75
C GLU A 456 -9.04 2.33 9.17
N GLU A 457 -8.43 1.62 10.13
CA GLU A 457 -8.93 1.50 11.51
C GLU A 457 -8.83 2.81 12.32
N ILE A 458 -7.76 3.58 12.15
CA ILE A 458 -7.61 4.88 12.83
C ILE A 458 -8.70 5.86 12.36
N GLY A 459 -9.21 5.69 11.13
CA GLY A 459 -10.21 6.58 10.53
C GLY A 459 -9.72 8.01 10.31
N ILE A 460 -8.42 8.31 10.49
CA ILE A 460 -7.79 9.62 10.25
C ILE A 460 -6.52 9.38 9.45
N VAL A 461 -6.55 9.81 8.20
CA VAL A 461 -5.46 9.67 7.24
C VAL A 461 -4.59 10.94 7.25
N GLU A 462 -3.34 10.82 6.80
CA GLU A 462 -2.45 11.98 6.69
C GLU A 462 -2.99 13.07 5.75
N ASP A 463 -3.76 12.68 4.73
CA ASP A 463 -4.48 13.58 3.82
C ASP A 463 -5.52 14.44 4.57
N ASP A 464 -6.16 13.92 5.62
CA ASP A 464 -7.15 14.66 6.41
C ASP A 464 -6.49 15.77 7.23
N LEU A 465 -5.28 15.49 7.75
CA LEU A 465 -4.46 16.49 8.43
C LEU A 465 -4.00 17.58 7.44
N GLU A 466 -3.66 17.21 6.21
CA GLU A 466 -3.36 18.20 5.16
C GLU A 466 -4.58 19.04 4.81
N MET A 467 -5.75 18.41 4.62
CA MET A 467 -7.02 19.11 4.39
C MET A 467 -7.32 20.11 5.51
N PHE A 468 -7.10 19.72 6.77
CA PHE A 468 -7.22 20.61 7.92
C PHE A 468 -6.32 21.85 7.78
N TYR A 469 -5.03 21.69 7.50
CA TYR A 469 -4.10 22.83 7.38
C TYR A 469 -4.38 23.68 6.14
N ILE A 470 -4.79 23.08 5.03
CA ILE A 470 -5.23 23.80 3.81
C ILE A 470 -6.43 24.69 4.15
N ARG A 471 -7.42 24.15 4.87
CA ARG A 471 -8.59 24.92 5.29
C ARG A 471 -8.25 25.97 6.35
N TRP A 472 -7.38 25.63 7.30
CA TRP A 472 -6.86 26.54 8.33
C TRP A 472 -6.20 27.77 7.72
N SER A 473 -5.45 27.57 6.64
CA SER A 473 -4.69 28.62 5.96
C SER A 473 -5.57 29.76 5.41
N LYS A 474 -6.87 29.50 5.18
CA LYS A 474 -7.86 30.53 4.79
C LYS A 474 -8.22 31.47 5.94
N TYR A 475 -8.16 30.98 7.18
CA TYR A 475 -8.49 31.72 8.39
C TYR A 475 -7.23 32.32 9.05
N ASP A 476 -6.07 31.70 8.87
CA ASP A 476 -4.76 32.18 9.35
C ASP A 476 -3.70 32.22 8.22
N PRO A 477 -3.77 33.20 7.30
CA PRO A 477 -2.86 33.29 6.15
C PRO A 477 -1.39 33.53 6.56
N HIS A 478 -1.16 34.04 7.77
CA HIS A 478 0.17 34.38 8.28
C HIS A 478 0.84 33.23 9.05
N ALA A 479 0.16 32.09 9.19
CA ALA A 479 0.60 30.95 10.00
C ALA A 479 0.96 31.37 11.44
N THR A 480 0.14 32.25 12.03
CA THR A 480 0.25 32.66 13.44
C THR A 480 -0.09 31.51 14.39
N GLN A 481 -0.75 30.46 13.89
CA GLN A 481 -1.27 29.30 14.63
C GLN A 481 -2.52 29.62 15.46
N PHE A 482 -3.14 30.78 15.25
CA PHE A 482 -4.34 31.22 15.96
C PHE A 482 -5.45 31.66 15.02
N ILE A 483 -6.69 31.40 15.42
CA ILE A 483 -7.88 32.02 14.84
C ILE A 483 -8.70 32.70 15.93
N HIS A 484 -9.59 33.62 15.52
CA HIS A 484 -10.52 34.25 16.44
C HIS A 484 -11.67 33.30 16.78
N PHE A 485 -12.13 33.28 18.03
CA PHE A 485 -13.18 32.38 18.53
C PHE A 485 -14.47 32.46 17.71
N GLY A 486 -14.84 33.65 17.22
CA GLY A 486 -16.01 33.84 16.36
C GLY A 486 -15.97 33.04 15.05
N GLN A 487 -14.78 32.73 14.54
CA GLN A 487 -14.58 31.99 13.29
C GLN A 487 -14.56 30.47 13.49
N LEU A 488 -14.53 29.99 14.74
CA LEU A 488 -14.37 28.56 15.05
C LEU A 488 -15.49 27.69 14.48
N SER A 489 -16.74 28.15 14.60
CA SER A 489 -17.91 27.41 14.09
C SER A 489 -17.88 27.30 12.55
N ASP A 490 -17.47 28.37 11.87
CA ASP A 490 -17.34 28.39 10.41
C ASP A 490 -16.19 27.49 9.94
N PHE A 491 -15.06 27.56 10.65
CA PHE A 491 -13.89 26.76 10.33
C PHE A 491 -14.20 25.26 10.41
N ILE A 492 -14.75 24.77 11.52
CA ILE A 492 -15.07 23.34 11.70
C ILE A 492 -16.13 22.87 10.69
N ALA A 493 -17.11 23.71 10.37
CA ALA A 493 -18.13 23.37 9.37
C ALA A 493 -17.59 23.32 7.93
N SER A 494 -16.38 23.82 7.71
CA SER A 494 -15.75 23.89 6.40
C SER A 494 -14.74 22.77 6.12
N LEU A 495 -14.51 21.89 7.11
CA LEU A 495 -13.71 20.69 6.98
C LEU A 495 -14.56 19.57 6.39
N ASP A 496 -13.93 18.71 5.59
CA ASP A 496 -14.56 17.51 5.04
C ASP A 496 -14.57 16.37 6.09
N PRO A 497 -15.45 15.36 5.98
CA PRO A 497 -15.38 14.14 6.80
C PRO A 497 -13.98 13.50 6.67
N PRO A 498 -13.39 12.96 7.75
CA PRO A 498 -13.98 12.65 9.07
C PRO A 498 -13.92 13.80 10.10
N LEU A 499 -13.20 14.89 9.82
CA LEU A 499 -12.97 15.98 10.79
C LEU A 499 -14.07 17.06 10.79
N GLY A 500 -14.88 17.12 9.74
CA GLY A 500 -15.96 18.10 9.57
C GLY A 500 -17.17 17.88 10.46
N ILE A 501 -17.66 18.96 11.10
CA ILE A 501 -18.91 18.96 11.87
C ILE A 501 -19.84 20.05 11.33
N SER A 502 -20.94 19.62 10.70
CA SER A 502 -21.93 20.49 10.09
C SER A 502 -22.63 21.39 11.12
N LYS A 503 -23.16 22.53 10.65
CA LYS A 503 -23.93 23.43 11.51
C LYS A 503 -25.33 22.88 11.76
N PRO A 504 -25.90 23.05 12.98
CA PRO A 504 -25.34 23.76 14.13
C PRO A 504 -24.35 22.91 14.96
N ASN A 505 -23.07 23.32 15.01
CA ASN A 505 -22.00 22.59 15.70
C ASN A 505 -21.73 23.08 17.14
N THR A 506 -22.59 23.94 17.69
CA THR A 506 -22.37 24.58 19.00
C THR A 506 -22.30 23.58 20.16
N VAL A 507 -23.04 22.47 20.09
CA VAL A 507 -23.05 21.46 21.16
C VAL A 507 -21.72 20.71 21.20
N ALA A 508 -21.22 20.29 20.03
CA ALA A 508 -19.91 19.65 19.89
C ALA A 508 -18.79 20.59 20.39
N LEU A 509 -18.79 21.85 19.96
CA LEU A 509 -17.82 22.86 20.39
C LEU A 509 -17.78 23.08 21.91
N VAL A 510 -18.93 23.01 22.58
CA VAL A 510 -19.03 23.12 24.04
C VAL A 510 -18.48 21.86 24.72
N SER A 511 -18.70 20.68 24.13
CA SER A 511 -18.17 19.41 24.62
C SER A 511 -16.64 19.34 24.54
N PHE A 512 -16.04 19.95 23.50
CA PHE A 512 -14.59 19.99 23.30
C PHE A 512 -13.84 20.77 24.38
N ASN A 513 -14.52 21.69 25.09
CA ASN A 513 -13.93 22.49 26.16
C ASN A 513 -12.59 23.16 25.76
N LEU A 514 -12.53 23.77 24.58
CA LEU A 514 -11.31 24.35 24.04
C LEU A 514 -10.88 25.58 24.87
N PRO A 515 -9.57 25.74 25.15
CA PRO A 515 -9.06 26.92 25.85
C PRO A 515 -9.14 28.15 24.94
N ILE A 516 -9.64 29.25 25.51
CA ILE A 516 -9.72 30.57 24.86
C ILE A 516 -8.70 31.47 25.53
N SER A 517 -7.70 31.90 24.76
CA SER A 517 -6.67 32.82 25.23
C SER A 517 -7.13 34.27 25.17
N ARG A 518 -6.40 35.14 25.86
CA ARG A 518 -6.67 36.58 25.91
C ARG A 518 -6.78 37.17 24.50
N GLY A 519 -7.85 37.94 24.27
CA GLY A 519 -8.18 38.48 22.94
C GLY A 519 -9.03 37.55 22.08
N ASN A 520 -9.76 36.60 22.68
CA ASN A 520 -10.66 35.66 22.00
C ASN A 520 -9.96 34.84 20.90
N LYS A 521 -8.74 34.36 21.18
CA LYS A 521 -7.95 33.55 20.24
C LYS A 521 -7.93 32.09 20.69
N ILE A 522 -7.85 31.18 19.71
CA ILE A 522 -7.74 29.74 19.95
C ILE A 522 -6.61 29.21 19.08
N HIS A 523 -5.80 28.30 19.65
CA HIS A 523 -4.66 27.71 18.98
C HIS A 523 -5.05 26.51 18.11
N CYS A 524 -4.40 26.36 16.95
CA CYS A 524 -4.72 25.31 15.97
C CYS A 524 -4.62 23.90 16.54
N LEU A 525 -3.60 23.65 17.37
CA LEU A 525 -3.34 22.34 17.97
C LEU A 525 -4.46 21.90 18.91
N ASP A 526 -5.03 22.83 19.69
CA ASP A 526 -6.09 22.47 20.65
C ASP A 526 -7.37 22.07 19.91
N ILE A 527 -7.68 22.76 18.79
CA ILE A 527 -8.82 22.41 17.92
C ILE A 527 -8.59 21.04 17.29
N LEU A 528 -7.42 20.82 16.70
CA LEU A 528 -7.11 19.58 16.01
C LEU A 528 -7.04 18.38 16.97
N HIS A 529 -6.51 18.58 18.17
CA HIS A 529 -6.53 17.57 19.24
C HIS A 529 -7.97 17.21 19.64
N ALA A 530 -8.82 18.21 19.85
CA ALA A 530 -10.23 17.95 20.19
C ALA A 530 -10.98 17.21 19.07
N LEU A 531 -10.72 17.54 17.81
CA LEU A 531 -11.32 16.85 16.65
C LEU A 531 -10.85 15.40 16.55
N VAL A 532 -9.55 15.13 16.71
CA VAL A 532 -9.03 13.75 16.71
C VAL A 532 -9.63 12.95 17.86
N LYS A 533 -9.72 13.53 19.06
CA LYS A 533 -10.37 12.88 20.21
C LYS A 533 -11.86 12.64 19.97
N HIS A 534 -12.53 13.53 19.22
CA HIS A 534 -13.94 13.36 18.87
C HIS A 534 -14.16 12.18 17.91
N VAL A 535 -13.33 12.07 16.88
CA VAL A 535 -13.42 11.01 15.86
C VAL A 535 -13.07 9.63 16.45
N LEU A 536 -12.02 9.56 17.26
CA LEU A 536 -11.55 8.30 17.87
C LEU A 536 -12.37 7.85 19.10
N GLY A 537 -13.24 8.71 19.64
CA GLY A 537 -14.06 8.40 20.80
C GLY A 537 -13.31 8.42 22.14
N HIS A 538 -13.86 7.71 23.14
CA HIS A 538 -13.29 7.67 24.49
C HIS A 538 -12.19 6.61 24.56
N VAL A 539 -10.97 7.05 24.89
CA VAL A 539 -9.82 6.17 25.14
C VAL A 539 -9.69 5.97 26.65
N GLU A 540 -9.66 4.72 27.11
CA GLU A 540 -9.43 4.40 28.53
C GLU A 540 -8.06 4.90 28.98
N GLU A 541 -8.01 5.64 30.09
CA GLU A 541 -6.78 6.22 30.61
C GLU A 541 -6.10 5.28 31.63
N THR A 542 -5.21 4.39 31.17
CA THR A 542 -4.31 3.63 32.05
C THR A 542 -3.10 4.46 32.48
N ASP A 543 -2.47 4.12 33.61
CA ASP A 543 -1.32 4.88 34.14
C ASP A 543 -0.13 4.90 33.17
N ASN A 544 0.12 3.81 32.46
CA ASN A 544 1.14 3.73 31.40
C ASN A 544 0.82 4.67 30.22
N PHE A 545 -0.47 4.79 29.86
CA PHE A 545 -0.90 5.67 28.78
C PHE A 545 -0.81 7.15 29.18
N LYS A 546 -1.07 7.50 30.44
CA LYS A 546 -0.86 8.86 30.96
C LYS A 546 0.60 9.29 30.88
N GLN A 547 1.54 8.42 31.26
CA GLN A 547 2.98 8.70 31.12
C GLN A 547 3.37 8.95 29.66
N LEU A 548 2.84 8.16 28.72
CA LEU A 548 3.03 8.37 27.29
C LEU A 548 2.48 9.71 26.80
N GLN A 549 1.28 10.07 27.25
CA GLN A 549 0.64 11.33 26.92
C GLN A 549 1.46 12.52 27.45
N GLU A 550 2.02 12.43 28.66
CA GLU A 550 2.90 13.45 29.22
C GLU A 550 4.20 13.60 28.42
N GLN A 551 4.86 12.50 28.05
CA GLN A 551 6.06 12.55 27.20
C GLN A 551 5.77 13.21 25.85
N MET A 552 4.61 12.91 25.28
CA MET A 552 4.16 13.48 24.02
C MET A 552 3.82 14.96 24.17
N ASP A 553 3.16 15.37 25.26
CA ASP A 553 2.88 16.77 25.57
C ASP A 553 4.17 17.59 25.76
N VAL A 554 5.21 17.00 26.35
CA VAL A 554 6.54 17.62 26.42
C VAL A 554 7.12 17.83 25.02
N LYS A 555 7.00 16.85 24.12
CA LYS A 555 7.42 16.98 22.71
C LYS A 555 6.61 18.05 21.99
N PHE A 556 5.29 18.08 22.14
CA PHE A 556 4.42 19.10 21.58
C PHE A 556 4.78 20.50 22.08
N LYS A 557 5.05 20.67 23.38
CA LYS A 557 5.48 21.95 23.96
C LYS A 557 6.84 22.42 23.42
N LYS A 558 7.74 21.50 23.03
CA LYS A 558 8.98 21.85 22.32
C LYS A 558 8.71 22.21 20.86
N GLN A 559 7.82 21.48 20.21
CA GLN A 559 7.50 21.66 18.79
C GLN A 559 6.68 22.95 18.51
N PHE A 560 5.83 23.34 19.45
CA PHE A 560 4.95 24.52 19.42
C PHE A 560 5.25 25.46 20.61
N PRO A 561 6.37 26.21 20.57
CA PRO A 561 6.79 27.07 21.68
C PRO A 561 5.85 28.26 21.94
N THR A 562 5.15 28.72 20.90
CA THR A 562 4.06 29.73 20.93
C THR A 562 2.94 29.40 21.92
N ARG A 563 2.82 28.12 22.33
CA ARG A 563 1.84 27.68 23.33
C ARG A 563 2.21 28.06 24.77
N LYS A 564 3.50 28.24 25.08
CA LYS A 564 3.97 28.46 26.47
C LYS A 564 3.66 29.84 27.03
N GLU A 565 3.48 30.84 26.15
CA GLU A 565 3.28 32.24 26.52
C GLU A 565 1.79 32.62 26.63
N LEU A 566 0.87 31.65 26.55
CA LEU A 566 -0.56 31.91 26.48
C LEU A 566 -1.21 31.99 27.85
N GLU A 567 -1.82 33.13 28.13
CA GLU A 567 -2.72 33.33 29.27
C GLU A 567 -4.13 32.85 28.88
N ILE A 568 -4.58 31.73 29.46
CA ILE A 568 -5.91 31.15 29.21
C ILE A 568 -6.92 31.89 30.08
N VAL A 569 -7.89 32.57 29.44
CA VAL A 569 -8.86 33.43 30.13
C VAL A 569 -10.23 32.75 30.28
N SER A 570 -10.61 31.89 29.33
CA SER A 570 -11.91 31.20 29.33
C SER A 570 -11.83 29.87 28.58
N SER A 571 -12.93 29.13 28.51
CA SER A 571 -13.08 27.95 27.66
C SER A 571 -14.42 27.98 26.92
N THR A 572 -14.58 27.21 25.85
CA THR A 572 -15.85 27.15 25.10
C THR A 572 -17.05 26.79 25.99
N ARG A 573 -16.84 25.91 26.98
CA ARG A 573 -17.85 25.52 27.98
C ARG A 573 -18.19 26.66 28.94
N ILE A 574 -17.17 27.34 29.46
CA ILE A 574 -17.34 28.48 30.38
C ILE A 574 -18.03 29.64 29.65
N TRP A 575 -17.61 29.94 28.42
CA TRP A 575 -18.23 30.95 27.58
C TRP A 575 -19.71 30.66 27.36
N LYS A 576 -20.09 29.42 27.06
CA LYS A 576 -21.51 29.07 26.88
C LYS A 576 -22.32 29.23 28.16
N ARG A 577 -21.72 28.92 29.31
CA ARG A 577 -22.34 29.13 30.63
C ARG A 577 -22.54 30.62 30.91
N GLN A 578 -21.55 31.45 30.61
CA GLN A 578 -21.61 32.91 30.71
C GLN A 578 -22.67 33.49 29.77
N GLU A 579 -22.73 33.04 28.52
CA GLU A 579 -23.74 33.48 27.54
C GLU A 579 -25.16 33.13 28.03
N LYS A 580 -25.36 31.91 28.55
CA LYS A 580 -26.64 31.50 29.11
C LYS A 580 -27.02 32.33 30.34
N ALA A 581 -26.07 32.57 31.25
CA ALA A 581 -26.29 33.41 32.42
C ALA A 581 -26.64 34.86 32.02
N ALA A 582 -25.91 35.44 31.07
CA ALA A 582 -26.18 36.77 30.54
C ALA A 582 -27.57 36.86 29.90
N LYS A 583 -27.98 35.87 29.10
CA LYS A 583 -29.33 35.80 28.52
C LYS A 583 -30.41 35.71 29.61
N THR A 584 -30.20 34.89 30.64
CA THR A 584 -31.14 34.80 31.77
C THR A 584 -31.27 36.13 32.50
N ILE A 585 -30.15 36.80 32.81
CA ILE A 585 -30.14 38.11 33.48
C ILE A 585 -30.82 39.17 32.60
N GLN A 586 -30.48 39.22 31.31
CA GLN A 586 -31.07 40.18 30.37
C GLN A 586 -32.57 39.95 30.20
N ASN A 587 -33.02 38.70 30.14
CA ASN A 587 -34.45 38.37 30.06
C ASN A 587 -35.17 38.75 31.35
N ALA A 588 -34.62 38.41 32.53
CA ALA A 588 -35.16 38.80 33.82
C ALA A 588 -35.23 40.32 33.98
N TRP A 589 -34.21 41.05 33.51
CA TRP A 589 -34.18 42.51 33.52
C TRP A 589 -35.21 43.12 32.57
N ARG A 590 -35.35 42.58 31.35
CA ARG A 590 -36.36 43.03 30.38
C ARG A 590 -37.77 42.76 30.90
N GLU A 591 -37.98 41.62 31.53
CA GLU A 591 -39.26 41.26 32.15
C GLU A 591 -39.58 42.17 33.34
N TYR A 592 -38.59 42.45 34.20
CA TYR A 592 -38.72 43.44 35.26
C TYR A 592 -39.06 44.83 34.71
N GLN A 593 -38.37 45.30 33.67
CA GLN A 593 -38.67 46.58 33.01
C GLN A 593 -40.08 46.61 32.39
N ARG A 594 -40.54 45.48 31.82
CA ARG A 594 -41.92 45.35 31.32
C ARG A 594 -42.93 45.46 32.45
N MET A 595 -42.75 44.72 33.55
CA MET A 595 -43.63 44.77 34.72
C MET A 595 -43.63 46.15 35.37
N LYS A 596 -42.47 46.83 35.43
CA LYS A 596 -42.36 48.20 35.93
C LYS A 596 -43.14 49.18 35.05
N LYS A 597 -43.00 49.10 33.72
CA LYS A 597 -43.78 49.91 32.78
C LYS A 597 -45.28 49.65 32.86
N GLU A 598 -45.71 48.39 33.03
CA GLU A 598 -47.11 48.05 33.25
C GLU A 598 -47.65 48.63 34.56
N LYS A 599 -46.85 48.60 35.64
CA LYS A 599 -47.19 49.20 36.93
C LYS A 599 -47.24 50.73 36.89
N GLU A 600 -46.38 51.37 36.11
CA GLU A 600 -46.42 52.81 35.84
C GLU A 600 -47.64 53.17 34.97
N ARG A 601 -48.04 52.30 34.03
CA ARG A 601 -49.26 52.44 33.23
C ARG A 601 -50.53 52.27 34.06
N SER A 602 -50.56 51.35 35.03
CA SER A 602 -51.68 51.22 35.95
C SER A 602 -51.78 52.42 36.90
N ASN A 603 -50.66 52.91 37.44
CA ASN A 603 -50.65 54.12 38.28
C ASN A 603 -51.01 55.42 37.55
N SER A 604 -50.83 55.48 36.22
CA SER A 604 -51.27 56.62 35.39
C SER A 604 -52.69 56.46 34.84
N GLY A 605 -53.30 55.28 34.99
CA GLY A 605 -54.73 55.04 34.70
C GLY A 605 -55.67 55.38 35.86
N ASP A 606 -55.16 55.51 37.10
CA ASP A 606 -55.98 55.77 38.29
C ASP A 606 -56.27 57.27 38.55
N SER A 607 -55.85 58.20 37.66
CA SER A 607 -56.18 59.63 37.76
C SER A 607 -57.31 60.10 36.83
N MET A 608 -57.88 59.23 36.00
CA MET A 608 -59.08 59.53 35.23
C MET A 608 -59.96 58.28 35.04
N THR A 609 -60.78 57.95 36.04
CA THR A 609 -62.16 57.45 35.86
C THR A 609 -62.84 57.32 37.22
N GLN A 610 -63.60 58.34 37.61
CA GLN A 610 -64.76 58.16 38.49
C GLN A 610 -66.00 58.11 37.59
N THR A 611 -66.71 56.99 37.55
CA THR A 611 -68.17 56.91 37.46
C THR A 611 -68.64 55.46 37.77
N SER A 612 -69.38 55.34 38.88
CA SER A 612 -70.46 54.41 39.26
C SER A 612 -71.11 53.57 38.13
N SER A 613 -71.61 52.32 38.24
CA SER A 613 -71.88 51.29 39.28
C SER A 613 -72.27 49.96 38.55
N PRO A 614 -72.99 48.96 39.13
CA PRO A 614 -72.47 47.77 39.84
C PRO A 614 -72.88 46.40 39.22
N GLY A 615 -72.12 45.34 39.47
CA GLY A 615 -72.63 43.97 39.29
C GLY A 615 -71.57 42.86 39.25
N GLY A 616 -71.74 41.83 40.10
CA GLY A 616 -71.17 40.50 39.87
C GLY A 616 -70.08 40.05 40.85
N TRP A 617 -70.50 39.34 41.90
CA TRP A 617 -69.64 38.51 42.77
C TRP A 617 -69.08 37.28 42.03
N GLN A 618 -67.80 36.96 42.30
CA GLN A 618 -67.06 35.67 42.18
C GLN A 618 -65.67 35.96 41.55
N SER A 619 -64.52 35.58 42.09
CA SER A 619 -64.13 34.83 43.27
C SER A 619 -62.63 35.05 43.46
N LYS A 620 -62.21 35.57 44.61
CA LYS A 620 -60.85 35.37 45.14
C LYS A 620 -60.75 33.92 45.60
N LEU A 621 -59.80 33.13 45.07
CA LEU A 621 -59.19 31.99 45.75
C LEU A 621 -58.05 31.42 44.88
N SER A 622 -56.99 30.98 45.55
CA SER A 622 -55.80 30.27 45.04
C SER A 622 -54.61 31.10 44.53
N ALA A 623 -54.11 31.99 45.40
CA ALA A 623 -52.68 31.94 45.71
C ALA A 623 -52.46 30.74 46.67
N LEU A 624 -51.34 30.03 46.51
CA LEU A 624 -50.90 28.81 47.23
C LEU A 624 -51.26 27.49 46.52
N ASN A 625 -50.38 27.05 45.61
CA ASN A 625 -49.81 25.71 45.78
C ASN A 625 -48.40 25.63 45.17
N PHE A 626 -47.51 25.20 46.05
CA PHE A 626 -46.09 24.94 45.89
C PHE A 626 -45.85 23.74 44.95
N PHE A 627 -44.72 23.77 44.23
CA PHE A 627 -43.89 22.63 43.79
C PHE A 627 -44.59 21.34 43.30
N HIS A 628 -44.46 21.07 42.00
CA HIS A 628 -44.07 19.73 41.55
C HIS A 628 -43.36 19.79 40.18
N LEU A 629 -42.18 19.19 40.12
CA LEU A 629 -41.52 18.78 38.88
C LEU A 629 -42.40 17.74 38.15
N GLN A 630 -42.56 17.86 36.83
CA GLN A 630 -42.07 16.88 35.85
C GLN A 630 -42.45 17.24 34.40
N VAL A 631 -41.41 17.41 33.57
CA VAL A 631 -41.15 16.72 32.30
C VAL A 631 -42.32 16.45 31.33
N SER A 632 -42.26 17.18 30.21
CA SER A 632 -42.45 16.75 28.81
C SER A 632 -43.79 16.16 28.34
N ARG A 633 -44.53 16.94 27.54
CA ARG A 633 -44.99 16.50 26.22
C ARG A 633 -45.22 17.71 25.31
N ARG A 634 -44.31 17.89 24.35
CA ARG A 634 -44.36 18.92 23.31
C ARG A 634 -45.12 18.36 22.12
N GLY A 635 -46.42 18.67 22.02
CA GLY A 635 -47.21 18.51 20.80
C GLY A 635 -47.50 19.90 20.24
N THR A 636 -46.77 20.31 19.20
CA THR A 636 -47.03 21.56 18.49
C THR A 636 -47.51 21.24 17.08
N GLN A 637 -48.82 21.25 16.89
CA GLN A 637 -49.44 21.72 15.65
C GLN A 637 -49.62 23.23 15.78
N CYS A 638 -49.07 24.00 14.84
CA CYS A 638 -49.48 25.39 14.65
C CYS A 638 -49.50 25.71 13.16
N SER A 639 -50.70 26.03 12.71
CA SER A 639 -51.05 26.55 11.40
C SER A 639 -50.57 27.99 11.21
N SER A 640 -50.08 28.24 9.99
CA SER A 640 -50.05 29.49 9.23
C SER A 640 -50.74 30.74 9.80
N ARG A 641 -50.00 31.86 9.79
CA ARG A 641 -50.50 33.14 9.24
C ARG A 641 -49.35 34.08 8.84
N ALA A 642 -49.41 34.56 7.61
CA ALA A 642 -48.44 35.41 6.93
C ALA A 642 -48.68 36.92 7.18
N SER A 643 -47.62 37.73 7.03
CA SER A 643 -47.59 39.11 6.49
C SER A 643 -46.24 39.75 6.88
N SER A 644 -45.26 39.77 5.97
CA SER A 644 -44.95 40.84 5.00
C SER A 644 -44.12 42.01 5.59
N ARG A 645 -42.86 42.14 5.11
CA ARG A 645 -42.29 43.39 4.58
C ARG A 645 -40.90 43.16 3.98
N LYS A 646 -40.76 43.65 2.75
CA LYS A 646 -39.60 43.60 1.84
C LYS A 646 -38.40 44.40 2.37
N SER A 647 -37.18 43.92 2.09
CA SER A 647 -36.07 44.76 1.62
C SER A 647 -35.01 43.92 0.92
N SER A 648 -34.82 44.24 -0.36
CA SER A 648 -33.83 43.81 -1.34
C SER A 648 -32.37 43.95 -0.91
N ARG A 649 -31.45 43.06 -1.36
CA ARG A 649 -30.60 43.26 -2.57
C ARG A 649 -29.46 42.21 -2.68
N ALA A 650 -29.26 41.72 -3.91
CA ALA A 650 -28.09 41.10 -4.56
C ALA A 650 -27.58 39.71 -4.13
N SER A 651 -27.77 38.73 -5.03
CA SER A 651 -27.03 37.48 -5.11
C SER A 651 -26.63 37.28 -6.58
N ASP A 652 -25.33 37.22 -6.84
CA ASP A 652 -24.73 36.70 -8.06
C ASP A 652 -23.97 35.41 -7.70
N ALA A 653 -23.98 34.45 -8.63
CA ALA A 653 -23.31 33.14 -8.63
C ALA A 653 -23.94 32.08 -7.70
N SER A 654 -24.23 30.83 -8.11
CA SER A 654 -23.98 30.11 -9.36
C SER A 654 -24.58 28.71 -9.20
N ASP A 655 -25.51 28.29 -10.07
CA ASP A 655 -25.91 26.89 -10.22
C ASP A 655 -25.89 26.54 -11.71
N LEU A 656 -24.83 25.83 -12.11
CA LEU A 656 -24.68 25.16 -13.39
C LEU A 656 -23.93 23.85 -13.11
N SER A 657 -24.63 22.90 -12.50
CA SER A 657 -24.23 21.50 -12.43
C SER A 657 -25.44 20.57 -12.46
N GLU A 658 -26.33 20.78 -13.42
CA GLU A 658 -27.32 19.78 -13.84
C GLU A 658 -27.36 19.78 -15.37
N LEU A 659 -26.39 19.12 -15.98
CA LEU A 659 -26.42 18.68 -17.38
C LEU A 659 -25.35 17.59 -17.59
N ALA A 660 -25.58 16.47 -16.91
CA ALA A 660 -25.03 15.17 -17.29
C ALA A 660 -26.07 14.12 -16.88
N GLY A 661 -27.08 13.99 -17.73
CA GLY A 661 -28.10 12.95 -17.66
C GLY A 661 -27.57 11.58 -18.09
N PRO A 662 -28.44 10.58 -18.20
CA PRO A 662 -28.33 9.33 -17.47
C PRO A 662 -28.11 8.15 -18.42
N TRP A 663 -26.97 7.48 -18.31
CA TRP A 663 -26.73 6.18 -18.92
C TRP A 663 -25.92 5.36 -17.93
N LEU A 664 -26.61 4.63 -17.05
CA LEU A 664 -26.19 3.43 -16.30
C LEU A 664 -27.23 3.16 -15.19
N ASN A 665 -28.46 2.87 -15.61
CA ASN A 665 -29.43 2.16 -14.77
C ASN A 665 -29.86 0.92 -15.54
N LEU A 666 -29.16 -0.18 -15.27
CA LEU A 666 -29.58 -1.54 -15.58
C LEU A 666 -29.60 -2.28 -14.23
N PRO A 667 -30.73 -2.89 -13.82
CA PRO A 667 -30.84 -3.57 -12.54
C PRO A 667 -30.24 -4.97 -12.64
N LEU A 668 -29.17 -5.21 -11.87
CA LEU A 668 -28.63 -6.53 -11.62
C LEU A 668 -29.53 -7.23 -10.59
N MET A 669 -30.51 -7.99 -11.09
CA MET A 669 -31.11 -9.10 -10.35
C MET A 669 -30.06 -10.21 -10.18
N LEU A 670 -30.20 -10.95 -9.07
CA LEU A 670 -29.50 -12.20 -8.69
C LEU A 670 -28.19 -12.05 -7.89
N VAL A 671 -28.33 -11.80 -6.58
CA VAL A 671 -27.66 -12.60 -5.53
C VAL A 671 -28.60 -12.67 -4.31
N SER A 672 -29.35 -13.76 -4.18
CA SER A 672 -30.04 -14.14 -2.94
C SER A 672 -29.06 -14.93 -2.07
N GLY A 673 -28.80 -14.47 -0.84
CA GLY A 673 -27.95 -15.23 0.08
C GLY A 673 -27.58 -14.57 1.41
N ALA A 674 -28.16 -13.42 1.76
CA ALA A 674 -27.82 -12.71 3.01
C ALA A 674 -28.98 -12.65 4.02
N ASP A 675 -30.21 -13.01 3.64
CA ASP A 675 -31.39 -12.88 4.51
C ASP A 675 -31.65 -14.09 5.42
N ASP A 676 -31.03 -15.24 5.16
CA ASP A 676 -31.25 -16.46 5.96
C ASP A 676 -30.42 -16.48 7.26
N VAL A 677 -29.25 -15.83 7.28
CA VAL A 677 -28.38 -15.78 8.47
C VAL A 677 -28.96 -14.90 9.59
N VAL A 678 -29.76 -13.88 9.23
CA VAL A 678 -30.37 -12.95 10.19
C VAL A 678 -31.63 -13.55 10.85
N LYS A 679 -32.27 -14.54 10.22
CA LYS A 679 -33.42 -15.24 10.81
C LYS A 679 -33.00 -16.31 11.82
N ASP A 680 -31.92 -17.05 11.56
CA ASP A 680 -31.46 -18.11 12.47
C ASP A 680 -30.95 -17.57 13.83
N ILE A 681 -30.34 -16.38 13.84
CA ILE A 681 -29.87 -15.74 15.09
C ILE A 681 -31.04 -15.25 15.95
N LYS A 682 -32.15 -14.81 15.33
CA LYS A 682 -33.35 -14.38 16.06
C LYS A 682 -34.12 -15.56 16.66
N GLN A 683 -34.12 -16.71 15.99
CA GLN A 683 -34.85 -17.89 16.45
C GLN A 683 -34.13 -18.60 17.61
N GLN A 684 -32.78 -18.63 17.63
CA GLN A 684 -32.00 -19.11 18.78
C GLN A 684 -32.13 -18.21 20.02
N SER A 685 -32.30 -16.90 19.84
CA SER A 685 -32.52 -15.96 20.95
C SER A 685 -33.89 -16.14 21.63
N GLU A 686 -34.92 -16.57 20.91
CA GLU A 686 -36.27 -16.75 21.46
C GLU A 686 -36.46 -18.12 22.13
N GLU A 687 -35.69 -19.15 21.76
CA GLU A 687 -35.71 -20.46 22.43
C GLU A 687 -34.93 -20.47 23.76
N LEU A 688 -33.86 -19.66 23.88
CA LEU A 688 -33.10 -19.51 25.14
C LEU A 688 -33.85 -18.70 26.21
N GLY A 689 -34.86 -17.92 25.84
CA GLY A 689 -35.72 -17.18 26.76
C GLY A 689 -36.91 -17.95 27.34
N LYS A 690 -37.15 -19.20 26.91
CA LYS A 690 -38.27 -20.05 27.35
C LYS A 690 -37.89 -21.23 28.25
N ARG A 691 -36.63 -21.30 28.69
CA ARG A 691 -36.20 -22.21 29.77
C ARG A 691 -35.81 -21.41 31.02
N TYR A 692 -36.80 -20.74 31.62
CA TYR A 692 -36.93 -20.45 33.05
C TYR A 692 -38.40 -20.15 33.36
#